data_AF-A0A7J8QBY3-F1
#
_entry.id   AF-A0A7J8QBY3-F1
#
_cell.length_a   1.000
_cell.length_b   1.000
_cell.length_c   1.000
_cell.angle_alpha   90.00
_cell.angle_beta   90.00
_cell.angle_gamma   90.00
#
_symmetry.space_group_name_H-M   'P 1'
#
loop_
_entity.id
_entity.type
_entity.pdbx_description
1 polymer ?
#
loop_
_entity_poly.entity_id
_entity_poly.type
_entity_poly.pdbx_seq_one_letter_code
_entity_poly.pdbx_strand_id
1 'polypeptide(L)'
;MKDGDKLVSSDGVFELGFFSPENSRFRYVGIWYKVDMEAVVWVANRDKPMVNTNGVLRIGIDGNLVVLDGDRNFVWSSGVPGILSNTSSARLQKNGNLELLNNDTSEVIWESFHHPTDTFLPGMKLPVSISMGEVRFFTSWRSAIDPSCGNYSAGIIPNGGPQIVIWDQSGRRRWRSGQWNAVIFTGVSNMSNTASFLYGFKLSEPDENGTRYFTYNPSNSSALSRFRIGYDGTERHLRWDGKKWTVLLSQPGTKCDLYNHCGNYATCDNFVSSSTCNCLEGFRPKFEDQWSKGNWSGGCERRTELECQRGKPDGFKRMKCMKLPDFSNILVPVKSRDDCRQSCLGNCSCTAYAYVYGIGCMIWVGDLVDVQHIDQSGTIQFFYRLNHSDLDDKKKISNGVIVIISMVGACFLVAFLWLLWRYKKKLKVSSMVCCKDKDAVVFNEFSTEFSADFSGPSDILIDGNQVNRPELPIFNFSTVAAATNNFCEENKLGQGGFGAVYKGELPGGQEIAVKRLSRQSGQGLEEFKNEIILLAKLQHRNLVRLLGCCIQGEEKMLIYEYMPNKSLDNFLFAKQAVLDWRTRVGIIEGIARGLLYLHRDSRLRIIHRDLKASNILLDAEMNPKISDFGMARIFGGNQIEANTVRVVGT
;
A
#
# COMPACT_ATOMS: atom_id res chain seq x y z
N MET A 1 10.41 -36.37 22.29
CA MET A 1 10.81 -36.32 20.88
C MET A 1 12.33 -36.46 20.83
N LYS A 2 12.84 -37.57 20.28
CA LYS A 2 14.27 -37.77 20.01
C LYS A 2 14.62 -37.19 18.64
N ASP A 3 15.90 -37.18 18.30
CA ASP A 3 16.31 -36.98 16.91
C ASP A 3 15.66 -38.04 15.99
N GLY A 4 15.27 -37.63 14.78
CA GLY A 4 14.45 -38.41 13.84
C GLY A 4 12.93 -38.30 14.04
N ASP A 5 12.44 -38.07 15.27
CA ASP A 5 11.02 -37.80 15.52
C ASP A 5 10.62 -36.41 15.00
N LYS A 6 9.36 -36.25 14.57
CA LYS A 6 8.77 -34.97 14.14
C LYS A 6 7.41 -34.73 14.78
N LEU A 7 7.12 -33.49 15.15
CA LEU A 7 5.77 -33.00 15.49
C LEU A 7 5.24 -32.17 14.32
N VAL A 8 4.07 -32.50 13.80
CA VAL A 8 3.47 -31.86 12.61
C VAL A 8 2.25 -31.04 13.02
N SER A 9 2.04 -29.86 12.42
CA SER A 9 0.83 -29.07 12.63
C SER A 9 -0.42 -29.81 12.14
N SER A 10 -1.58 -29.51 12.73
CA SER A 10 -2.84 -30.24 12.44
C SER A 10 -3.37 -30.11 11.01
N ASP A 11 -2.82 -29.19 10.22
CA ASP A 11 -3.08 -28.99 8.79
C ASP A 11 -1.93 -29.48 7.88
N GLY A 12 -0.85 -30.01 8.45
CA GLY A 12 0.30 -30.54 7.71
C GLY A 12 1.25 -29.48 7.12
N VAL A 13 1.08 -28.20 7.45
CA VAL A 13 1.87 -27.10 6.87
C VAL A 13 3.26 -26.96 7.51
N PHE A 14 3.37 -27.16 8.83
CA PHE A 14 4.60 -26.98 9.59
C PHE A 14 5.06 -28.28 10.25
N GLU A 15 6.37 -28.46 10.38
CA GLU A 15 6.99 -29.51 11.17
C GLU A 15 7.99 -28.91 12.17
N LEU A 16 7.98 -29.42 13.40
CA LEU A 16 8.99 -29.22 14.43
C LEU A 16 9.83 -30.49 14.52
N GLY A 17 11.16 -30.34 14.53
CA GLY A 17 12.07 -31.49 14.65
C GLY A 17 13.52 -31.10 14.87
N PHE A 18 14.39 -32.10 14.87
CA PHE A 18 15.83 -31.92 14.83
C PHE A 18 16.32 -31.78 13.38
N PHE A 19 17.18 -30.79 13.12
CA PHE A 19 17.75 -30.54 11.80
C PHE A 19 19.23 -30.12 11.89
N SER A 20 19.90 -30.20 10.75
CA SER A 20 21.26 -29.68 10.54
C SER A 20 21.23 -28.85 9.26
N PRO A 21 21.76 -27.61 9.26
CA PRO A 21 22.00 -26.86 8.04
C PRO A 21 22.90 -27.65 7.09
N GLU A 22 22.81 -27.38 5.79
CA GLU A 22 23.61 -28.07 4.78
C GLU A 22 25.11 -27.97 5.10
N ASN A 23 25.84 -29.10 4.99
CA ASN A 23 27.26 -29.22 5.30
C ASN A 23 27.67 -28.86 6.76
N SER A 24 26.71 -28.66 7.68
CA SER A 24 26.98 -28.41 9.09
C SER A 24 27.02 -29.70 9.90
N ARG A 25 28.01 -29.82 10.81
CA ARG A 25 28.08 -30.90 11.82
C ARG A 25 27.21 -30.61 13.05
N PHE A 26 26.61 -29.43 13.13
CA PHE A 26 25.81 -29.02 14.27
C PHE A 26 24.34 -29.45 14.12
N ARG A 27 23.72 -29.73 15.26
CA ARG A 27 22.33 -30.18 15.37
C ARG A 27 21.52 -29.16 16.18
N TYR A 28 20.36 -28.81 15.64
CA TYR A 28 19.46 -27.82 16.18
C TYR A 28 18.02 -28.36 16.24
N VAL A 29 17.22 -27.82 17.14
CA VAL A 29 15.76 -27.98 17.13
C VAL A 29 15.14 -26.76 16.47
N GLY A 30 14.26 -26.98 15.49
CA GLY A 30 13.62 -25.88 14.76
C GLY A 30 12.29 -26.27 14.13
N ILE A 31 11.60 -25.25 13.63
CA ILE A 31 10.32 -25.36 12.90
C ILE A 31 10.58 -24.97 11.45
N TRP A 32 10.03 -25.71 10.50
CA TRP A 32 10.10 -25.43 9.06
C TRP A 32 8.76 -25.69 8.37
N TYR A 33 8.62 -25.20 7.14
CA TYR A 33 7.49 -25.56 6.27
C TYR A 33 7.66 -26.99 5.76
N LYS A 34 6.65 -27.84 5.85
CA LYS A 34 6.71 -29.24 5.40
C LYS A 34 7.07 -29.40 3.92
N VAL A 35 6.71 -28.42 3.08
CA VAL A 35 7.02 -28.41 1.64
C VAL A 35 8.49 -28.19 1.32
N ASP A 36 9.28 -27.69 2.29
CA ASP A 36 10.68 -27.34 2.12
C ASP A 36 11.40 -27.36 3.48
N MET A 37 12.21 -28.40 3.72
CA MET A 37 12.93 -28.57 4.99
C MET A 37 14.06 -27.55 5.21
N GLU A 38 14.50 -26.84 4.17
CA GLU A 38 15.47 -25.74 4.29
C GLU A 38 14.77 -24.43 4.68
N ALA A 39 13.44 -24.35 4.51
CA ALA A 39 12.62 -23.22 4.94
C ALA A 39 12.33 -23.24 6.44
N VAL A 40 13.40 -23.29 7.24
CA VAL A 40 13.37 -23.08 8.70
C VAL A 40 12.88 -21.66 8.99
N VAL A 41 11.98 -21.54 9.96
CA VAL A 41 11.29 -20.31 10.39
C VAL A 41 11.50 -19.99 11.87
N TRP A 42 11.93 -20.97 12.66
CA TRP A 42 12.24 -20.81 14.09
C TRP A 42 13.29 -21.83 14.52
N VAL A 43 14.17 -21.46 15.47
CA VAL A 43 15.26 -22.31 15.98
C VAL A 43 15.40 -22.09 17.49
N ALA A 44 15.30 -23.15 18.29
CA ALA A 44 15.36 -23.08 19.75
C ALA A 44 16.78 -22.78 20.24
N ASN A 45 17.70 -23.73 20.02
CA ASN A 45 19.06 -23.69 20.55
C ASN A 45 20.07 -22.99 19.62
N ARG A 46 19.66 -21.89 18.98
CA ARG A 46 20.41 -21.26 17.88
C ARG A 46 21.85 -20.88 18.24
N ASP A 47 22.09 -20.43 19.48
CA ASP A 47 23.41 -20.01 19.98
C ASP A 47 24.15 -21.12 20.75
N LYS A 48 23.52 -22.27 20.99
CA LYS A 48 24.12 -23.44 21.65
C LYS A 48 23.84 -24.72 20.83
N PRO A 49 24.53 -24.94 19.71
CA PRO A 49 24.40 -26.16 18.91
C PRO A 49 24.76 -27.43 19.69
N MET A 50 24.15 -28.55 19.30
CA MET A 50 24.61 -29.90 19.68
C MET A 50 25.56 -30.43 18.59
N VAL A 51 26.47 -31.35 18.96
CA VAL A 51 27.48 -31.93 18.04
C VAL A 51 27.11 -33.35 17.57
N ASN A 52 26.10 -33.97 18.21
CA ASN A 52 25.64 -35.33 17.90
C ASN A 52 24.12 -35.36 17.66
N THR A 53 23.64 -36.47 17.10
CA THR A 53 22.22 -36.75 16.84
C THR A 53 21.53 -37.48 17.99
N ASN A 54 22.06 -37.35 19.22
CA ASN A 54 21.52 -38.01 20.41
C ASN A 54 20.64 -37.06 21.25
N GLY A 55 20.29 -35.89 20.68
CA GLY A 55 19.50 -34.87 21.35
C GLY A 55 18.06 -35.31 21.66
N VAL A 56 17.50 -34.74 22.72
CA VAL A 56 16.13 -35.01 23.17
C VAL A 56 15.40 -33.70 23.48
N LEU A 57 14.28 -33.47 22.80
CA LEU A 57 13.31 -32.44 23.12
C LEU A 57 12.18 -33.08 23.95
N ARG A 58 11.97 -32.55 25.15
CA ARG A 58 10.94 -33.04 26.08
C ARG A 58 10.44 -31.93 26.98
N ILE A 59 9.40 -32.22 27.75
CA ILE A 59 9.01 -31.41 28.90
C ILE A 59 9.92 -31.79 30.08
N GLY A 60 10.39 -30.77 30.80
CA GLY A 60 11.23 -30.86 31.99
C GLY A 60 10.44 -31.34 33.21
N ILE A 61 11.14 -31.52 34.34
CA ILE A 61 10.48 -31.79 35.63
C ILE A 61 9.83 -30.53 36.23
N ASP A 62 10.24 -29.37 35.69
CA ASP A 62 9.78 -28.01 35.96
C ASP A 62 8.71 -27.54 34.96
N GLY A 63 8.10 -28.45 34.19
CA GLY A 63 7.07 -28.17 33.19
C GLY A 63 7.53 -27.39 31.94
N ASN A 64 8.74 -26.82 31.93
CA ASN A 64 9.30 -26.13 30.77
C ASN A 64 9.59 -27.08 29.59
N LEU A 65 9.55 -26.54 28.37
CA LEU A 65 10.07 -27.24 27.20
C LEU A 65 11.59 -27.18 27.21
N VAL A 66 12.29 -28.32 27.21
CA VAL A 66 13.75 -28.40 27.31
C VAL A 66 14.40 -29.22 26.19
N VAL A 67 15.57 -28.76 25.73
CA VAL A 67 16.48 -29.50 24.84
C VAL A 67 17.68 -29.98 25.64
N LEU A 68 17.95 -31.28 25.56
CA LEU A 68 19.12 -31.93 26.15
C LEU A 68 19.98 -32.57 25.05
N ASP A 69 21.29 -32.64 25.26
CA ASP A 69 22.21 -33.39 24.40
C ASP A 69 22.23 -34.90 24.74
N GLY A 70 23.06 -35.67 24.02
CA GLY A 70 23.21 -37.11 24.24
C GLY A 70 23.70 -37.53 25.63
N ASP A 71 24.45 -36.67 26.30
CA ASP A 71 24.96 -36.89 27.67
C ASP A 71 23.98 -36.35 28.73
N ARG A 72 22.81 -35.88 28.28
CA ARG A 72 21.74 -35.23 29.06
C ARG A 72 22.13 -33.86 29.64
N ASN A 73 23.17 -33.21 29.13
CA ASN A 73 23.46 -31.83 29.51
C ASN A 73 22.38 -30.90 28.98
N PHE A 74 22.15 -29.81 29.71
CA PHE A 74 21.16 -28.81 29.37
C PHE A 74 21.62 -27.92 28.22
N VAL A 75 20.82 -27.86 27.14
CA VAL A 75 21.12 -27.06 25.94
C VAL A 75 20.24 -25.81 25.87
N TRP A 76 18.93 -25.94 26.09
CA TRP A 76 17.97 -24.84 25.99
C TRP A 76 16.69 -25.12 26.81
N SER A 77 15.98 -24.07 27.22
CA SER A 77 14.64 -24.14 27.84
C SER A 77 13.76 -22.95 27.44
N SER A 78 12.44 -23.12 27.48
CA SER A 78 11.45 -22.03 27.46
C SER A 78 11.60 -21.04 28.62
N GLY A 79 12.20 -21.46 29.74
CA GLY A 79 12.63 -20.57 30.82
C GLY A 79 11.52 -19.85 31.59
N VAL A 80 10.30 -20.37 31.58
CA VAL A 80 9.15 -19.79 32.29
C VAL A 80 9.33 -19.98 33.80
N PRO A 81 9.33 -18.90 34.61
CA PRO A 81 9.44 -19.00 36.06
C PRO A 81 8.10 -19.43 36.68
N GLY A 82 8.15 -20.24 37.73
CA GLY A 82 6.98 -20.53 38.57
C GLY A 82 5.96 -21.53 37.99
N ILE A 83 6.31 -22.32 36.98
CA ILE A 83 5.48 -23.49 36.61
C ILE A 83 5.52 -24.50 37.76
N LEU A 84 4.39 -24.64 38.46
CA LEU A 84 4.21 -25.56 39.60
C LEU A 84 3.64 -26.93 39.21
N SER A 85 3.23 -27.11 37.95
CA SER A 85 2.48 -28.30 37.53
C SER A 85 3.31 -29.29 36.71
N ASN A 86 3.11 -30.56 37.03
CA ASN A 86 3.62 -31.72 36.32
C ASN A 86 2.94 -31.91 34.95
N THR A 87 1.85 -31.17 34.68
CA THR A 87 0.92 -31.42 33.57
C THR A 87 1.04 -30.36 32.46
N SER A 88 2.26 -30.03 32.04
CA SER A 88 2.44 -29.23 30.81
C SER A 88 2.26 -30.10 29.55
N SER A 89 1.81 -29.50 28.45
CA SER A 89 1.87 -30.12 27.10
C SER A 89 2.35 -29.12 26.05
N ALA A 90 2.96 -29.60 24.97
CA ALA A 90 3.46 -28.77 23.88
C ALA A 90 2.66 -29.04 22.58
N ARG A 91 2.24 -27.98 21.89
CA ARG A 91 1.39 -28.05 20.69
C ARG A 91 1.94 -27.17 19.57
N LEU A 92 2.09 -27.73 18.36
CA LEU A 92 2.40 -26.97 17.16
C LEU A 92 1.11 -26.58 16.42
N GLN A 93 0.86 -25.27 16.33
CA GLN A 93 -0.33 -24.70 15.70
C GLN A 93 -0.23 -24.62 14.18
N LYS A 94 -1.38 -24.42 13.54
CA LYS A 94 -1.54 -24.25 12.07
C LYS A 94 -0.79 -23.04 11.50
N ASN A 95 -0.56 -22.01 12.31
CA ASN A 95 0.23 -20.83 11.91
C ASN A 95 1.75 -20.99 12.14
N GLY A 96 2.19 -22.14 12.66
CA GLY A 96 3.59 -22.42 12.99
C GLY A 96 4.00 -22.01 14.40
N ASN A 97 3.07 -21.50 15.24
CA ASN A 97 3.36 -21.21 16.64
C ASN A 97 3.48 -22.51 17.45
N LEU A 98 4.62 -22.73 18.10
CA LEU A 98 4.77 -23.73 19.14
C LEU A 98 4.36 -23.13 20.49
N GLU A 99 3.30 -23.66 21.07
CA GLU A 99 2.75 -23.29 22.36
C GLU A 99 3.13 -24.32 23.43
N LEU A 100 3.46 -23.84 24.62
CA LEU A 100 3.46 -24.63 25.86
C LEU A 100 2.17 -24.30 26.62
N LEU A 101 1.42 -25.33 27.00
CA LEU A 101 0.12 -25.24 27.65
C LEU A 101 0.23 -25.79 29.07
N ASN A 102 -0.48 -25.17 30.01
CA ASN A 102 -0.85 -25.80 31.26
C ASN A 102 -2.09 -26.67 31.02
N ASN A 103 -2.04 -28.00 31.22
CA ASN A 103 -3.20 -28.86 30.97
C ASN A 103 -4.33 -28.61 31.98
N ASP A 104 -4.01 -28.14 33.20
CA ASP A 104 -4.99 -27.97 34.28
C ASP A 104 -5.91 -26.76 34.00
N THR A 105 -5.36 -25.67 33.45
CA THR A 105 -6.12 -24.46 33.08
C THR A 105 -6.41 -24.33 31.58
N SER A 106 -5.74 -25.12 30.74
CA SER A 106 -5.70 -24.97 29.28
C SER A 106 -5.14 -23.62 28.78
N GLU A 107 -4.45 -22.87 29.65
CA GLU A 107 -3.82 -21.59 29.31
C GLU A 107 -2.47 -21.79 28.63
N VAL A 108 -2.14 -20.87 27.72
CA VAL A 108 -0.84 -20.81 27.05
C VAL A 108 0.15 -20.08 27.96
N ILE A 109 1.19 -20.78 28.39
CA ILE A 109 2.21 -20.27 29.33
C ILE A 109 3.52 -19.88 28.65
N TRP A 110 3.76 -20.32 27.42
CA TRP A 110 4.88 -19.88 26.58
C TRP A 110 4.56 -20.06 25.10
N GLU A 111 5.09 -19.19 24.24
CA GLU A 111 4.88 -19.20 22.79
C GLU A 111 6.15 -18.87 22.02
N SER A 112 6.47 -19.67 21.01
CA SER A 112 7.57 -19.39 20.08
C SER A 112 7.45 -18.04 19.38
N PHE A 113 6.23 -17.53 19.19
CA PHE A 113 5.98 -16.23 18.56
C PHE A 113 6.44 -15.03 19.40
N HIS A 114 6.61 -15.19 20.72
CA HIS A 114 7.24 -14.18 21.58
C HIS A 114 8.78 -14.30 21.62
N HIS A 115 9.34 -15.37 21.05
CA HIS A 115 10.78 -15.62 20.96
C HIS A 115 11.20 -15.94 19.51
N PRO A 116 10.96 -15.02 18.56
CA PRO A 116 11.28 -15.22 17.14
C PRO A 116 12.77 -15.38 16.86
N THR A 117 13.11 -15.86 15.65
CA THR A 117 14.49 -15.88 15.14
C THR A 117 14.71 -14.83 14.05
N ASP A 118 14.65 -15.20 12.78
CA ASP A 118 14.93 -14.36 11.61
C ASP A 118 13.71 -14.18 10.69
N THR A 119 12.57 -14.78 11.07
CA THR A 119 11.39 -14.93 10.22
C THR A 119 10.12 -14.40 10.91
N PHE A 120 9.32 -13.63 10.17
CA PHE A 120 7.98 -13.18 10.55
C PHE A 120 6.94 -13.93 9.71
N LEU A 121 5.99 -14.59 10.38
CA LEU A 121 4.97 -15.46 9.81
C LEU A 121 3.56 -14.82 9.85
N PRO A 122 2.61 -15.30 9.03
CA PRO A 122 1.25 -14.78 9.04
C PRO A 122 0.60 -14.97 10.42
N GLY A 123 -0.07 -13.93 10.91
CA GLY A 123 -0.69 -13.93 12.23
C GLY A 123 0.26 -13.76 13.43
N MET A 124 1.58 -13.70 13.24
CA MET A 124 2.48 -13.21 14.29
C MET A 124 2.17 -11.75 14.63
N LYS A 125 2.34 -11.38 15.90
CA LYS A 125 2.12 -10.02 16.43
C LYS A 125 3.45 -9.34 16.68
N LEU A 126 3.70 -8.23 16.00
CA LEU A 126 4.89 -7.39 16.19
C LEU A 126 4.48 -6.14 17.01
N PRO A 127 4.89 -6.02 18.30
CA PRO A 127 4.40 -4.97 19.19
C PRO A 127 4.87 -3.57 18.79
N VAL A 128 4.00 -2.59 19.03
CA VAL A 128 4.18 -1.17 18.77
C VAL A 128 3.67 -0.40 19.99
N SER A 129 4.59 0.10 20.80
CA SER A 129 4.26 0.95 21.94
C SER A 129 5.29 2.05 22.11
N ILE A 130 4.81 3.28 22.30
CA ILE A 130 5.65 4.46 22.51
C ILE A 130 6.50 4.30 23.80
N SER A 131 5.97 3.63 24.83
CA SER A 131 6.70 3.38 26.08
C SER A 131 7.81 2.32 25.93
N MET A 132 7.70 1.40 24.97
CA MET A 132 8.73 0.41 24.66
C MET A 132 9.89 0.98 23.82
N GLY A 133 9.68 2.10 23.12
CA GLY A 133 10.69 2.71 22.26
C GLY A 133 11.04 1.84 21.05
N GLU A 134 12.33 1.73 20.72
CA GLU A 134 12.82 0.91 19.61
C GLU A 134 12.77 -0.58 19.97
N VAL A 135 11.97 -1.37 19.24
CA VAL A 135 11.83 -2.82 19.46
C VAL A 135 12.51 -3.57 18.33
N ARG A 136 13.63 -4.23 18.63
CA ARG A 136 14.32 -5.16 17.72
C ARG A 136 13.80 -6.56 17.99
N PHE A 137 13.04 -7.12 17.04
CA PHE A 137 12.30 -8.36 17.26
C PHE A 137 12.92 -9.54 16.51
N PHE A 138 13.44 -9.33 15.30
CA PHE A 138 14.08 -10.38 14.50
C PHE A 138 15.59 -10.17 14.42
N THR A 139 16.36 -11.26 14.45
CA THR A 139 17.84 -11.25 14.32
C THR A 139 18.25 -12.31 13.32
N SER A 140 18.97 -11.88 12.27
CA SER A 140 19.43 -12.73 11.17
C SER A 140 20.24 -13.94 11.67
N TRP A 141 20.34 -14.95 10.83
CA TRP A 141 21.38 -15.97 10.97
C TRP A 141 22.78 -15.35 10.77
N ARG A 142 23.82 -16.00 11.28
CA ARG A 142 25.21 -15.59 11.10
C ARG A 142 25.72 -15.84 9.69
N SER A 143 25.28 -16.93 9.07
CA SER A 143 25.57 -17.25 7.67
C SER A 143 24.45 -18.10 7.06
N ALA A 144 24.61 -18.56 5.82
CA ALA A 144 23.69 -19.51 5.20
C ALA A 144 23.59 -20.85 5.96
N ILE A 145 24.66 -21.26 6.65
CA ILE A 145 24.79 -22.59 7.29
C ILE A 145 24.90 -22.53 8.82
N ASP A 146 24.80 -21.33 9.41
CA ASP A 146 24.92 -21.10 10.85
C ASP A 146 23.75 -20.22 11.36
N PRO A 147 22.76 -20.82 12.06
CA PRO A 147 21.58 -20.13 12.56
C PRO A 147 21.82 -19.32 13.84
N SER A 148 23.03 -19.31 14.42
CA SER A 148 23.36 -18.45 15.56
C SER A 148 23.08 -16.97 15.27
N CYS A 149 23.00 -16.15 16.32
CA CYS A 149 22.75 -14.73 16.17
C CYS A 149 23.80 -14.07 15.27
N GLY A 150 23.33 -13.49 14.16
CA GLY A 150 24.14 -12.81 13.16
C GLY A 150 24.20 -11.29 13.34
N ASN A 151 24.66 -10.62 12.29
CA ASN A 151 25.07 -9.21 12.34
C ASN A 151 23.95 -8.21 12.01
N TYR A 152 22.72 -8.67 11.78
CA TYR A 152 21.59 -7.82 11.39
C TYR A 152 20.34 -8.11 12.22
N SER A 153 19.58 -7.07 12.50
CA SER A 153 18.29 -7.17 13.20
C SER A 153 17.22 -6.33 12.51
N ALA A 154 15.96 -6.70 12.68
CA ALA A 154 14.80 -6.02 12.12
C ALA A 154 13.67 -5.90 13.16
N GLY A 155 12.83 -4.89 13.02
CA GLY A 155 11.86 -4.51 14.05
C GLY A 155 11.24 -3.14 13.80
N ILE A 156 10.74 -2.49 14.86
CA ILE A 156 9.91 -1.28 14.75
C ILE A 156 10.41 -0.13 15.60
N ILE A 157 10.27 1.08 15.04
CA ILE A 157 10.32 2.35 15.76
C ILE A 157 8.91 2.97 15.75
N PRO A 158 8.29 3.25 16.92
CA PRO A 158 6.95 3.82 17.01
C PRO A 158 6.92 5.35 16.87
N ASN A 159 8.03 6.02 17.21
CA ASN A 159 8.11 7.48 17.30
C ASN A 159 8.10 8.14 15.92
N GLY A 160 7.35 9.24 15.81
CA GLY A 160 7.21 10.00 14.57
C GLY A 160 6.29 9.37 13.52
N GLY A 161 5.58 8.30 13.88
CA GLY A 161 4.81 7.44 13.00
C GLY A 161 5.50 6.08 12.87
N PRO A 162 4.81 4.94 13.05
CA PRO A 162 5.48 3.63 13.07
C PRO A 162 6.25 3.33 11.79
N GLN A 163 7.50 2.90 11.92
CA GLN A 163 8.40 2.49 10.83
C GLN A 163 8.98 1.10 11.11
N ILE A 164 9.06 0.24 10.09
CA ILE A 164 9.91 -0.95 10.13
C ILE A 164 11.33 -0.53 9.77
N VAL A 165 12.32 -1.04 10.50
CA VAL A 165 13.74 -0.66 10.38
C VAL A 165 14.61 -1.91 10.42
N ILE A 166 15.71 -1.89 9.66
CA ILE A 166 16.79 -2.89 9.72
C ILE A 166 18.03 -2.21 10.28
N TRP A 167 18.70 -2.82 11.25
CA TRP A 167 19.95 -2.34 11.85
C TRP A 167 21.12 -3.27 11.56
N ASP A 168 22.33 -2.70 11.51
CA ASP A 168 23.60 -3.44 11.53
C ASP A 168 24.05 -3.81 12.95
N GLN A 169 25.15 -4.57 13.05
CA GLN A 169 25.76 -5.03 14.30
C GLN A 169 26.15 -3.89 15.27
N SER A 170 26.38 -2.68 14.75
CA SER A 170 26.69 -1.50 15.56
C SER A 170 25.44 -0.73 16.00
N GLY A 171 24.25 -1.24 15.65
CA GLY A 171 22.97 -0.58 15.93
C GLY A 171 22.68 0.61 15.03
N ARG A 172 23.40 0.80 13.92
CA ARG A 172 23.09 1.84 12.93
C ARG A 172 21.99 1.35 12.01
N ARG A 173 21.08 2.25 11.62
CA ARG A 173 20.03 1.96 10.64
C ARG A 173 20.66 1.70 9.27
N ARG A 174 20.27 0.59 8.65
CA ARG A 174 20.65 0.19 7.28
C ARG A 174 19.51 0.44 6.29
N TRP A 175 18.27 0.34 6.75
CA TRP A 175 17.06 0.56 5.96
C TRP A 175 15.91 1.00 6.86
N ARG A 176 14.93 1.72 6.29
CA ARG A 176 13.62 1.97 6.91
C ARG A 176 12.50 1.98 5.86
N SER A 177 11.32 1.52 6.27
CA SER A 177 10.12 1.44 5.44
C SER A 177 9.47 2.79 5.11
N GLY A 178 9.87 3.87 5.79
CA GLY A 178 9.05 5.07 5.91
C GLY A 178 7.83 4.84 6.80
N GLN A 179 7.14 5.92 7.16
CA GLN A 179 6.08 5.94 8.16
C GLN A 179 4.81 5.21 7.67
N TRP A 180 4.13 4.51 8.57
CA TRP A 180 2.84 3.84 8.35
C TRP A 180 1.70 4.86 8.26
N ASN A 181 0.97 4.89 7.15
CA ASN A 181 -0.13 5.85 6.91
C ASN A 181 -1.54 5.25 7.13
N ALA A 182 -1.67 4.28 8.04
CA ALA A 182 -2.85 3.43 8.24
C ALA A 182 -3.18 2.46 7.10
N VAL A 183 -2.48 2.51 5.96
CA VAL A 183 -2.72 1.68 4.77
C VAL A 183 -1.46 0.97 4.28
N ILE A 184 -0.34 1.69 4.20
CA ILE A 184 0.97 1.22 3.71
C ILE A 184 2.12 1.90 4.47
N PHE A 185 3.33 1.35 4.35
CA PHE A 185 4.54 2.09 4.70
C PHE A 185 4.94 2.99 3.51
N THR A 186 5.03 4.29 3.75
CA THR A 186 5.11 5.32 2.69
C THR A 186 6.42 5.33 1.87
N GLY A 187 7.47 4.66 2.37
CA GLY A 187 8.75 4.50 1.70
C GLY A 187 8.92 3.21 0.90
N VAL A 188 7.87 2.39 0.76
CA VAL A 188 7.92 1.12 0.02
C VAL A 188 7.06 1.21 -1.24
N SER A 189 7.69 1.40 -2.40
CA SER A 189 7.01 1.59 -3.70
C SER A 189 5.91 0.56 -3.98
N ASN A 190 6.25 -0.73 -3.85
CA ASN A 190 5.41 -1.85 -4.25
C ASN A 190 4.22 -2.11 -3.29
N MET A 191 4.09 -1.36 -2.20
CA MET A 191 2.92 -1.48 -1.31
C MET A 191 1.70 -0.69 -1.79
N SER A 192 1.84 0.23 -2.75
CA SER A 192 0.75 1.13 -3.19
C SER A 192 -0.43 0.47 -3.92
N ASN A 193 -0.38 -0.85 -4.16
CA ASN A 193 -1.40 -1.58 -4.91
C ASN A 193 -2.62 -2.00 -4.04
N THR A 194 -3.75 -2.28 -4.71
CA THR A 194 -5.00 -2.69 -4.06
C THR A 194 -4.87 -3.97 -3.23
N ALA A 195 -4.01 -4.91 -3.62
CA ALA A 195 -3.83 -6.17 -2.89
C ALA A 195 -3.15 -5.95 -1.53
N SER A 196 -2.17 -5.05 -1.46
CA SER A 196 -1.52 -4.61 -0.22
C SER A 196 -2.46 -3.85 0.71
N PHE A 197 -3.41 -3.06 0.19
CA PHE A 197 -4.47 -2.47 1.02
C PHE A 197 -5.45 -3.51 1.57
N LEU A 198 -5.90 -4.47 0.74
CA LEU A 198 -6.89 -5.48 1.14
C LEU A 198 -6.30 -6.51 2.12
N TYR A 199 -5.04 -6.91 1.91
CA TYR A 199 -4.42 -8.11 2.52
C TYR A 199 -2.97 -7.90 2.98
N GLY A 200 -2.51 -6.65 3.13
CA GLY A 200 -1.17 -6.34 3.63
C GLY A 200 -1.08 -6.33 5.16
N PHE A 201 -0.20 -5.46 5.65
CA PHE A 201 -0.04 -5.19 7.08
C PHE A 201 -1.30 -4.53 7.66
N LYS A 202 -1.58 -4.84 8.93
CA LYS A 202 -2.65 -4.24 9.72
C LYS A 202 -2.12 -3.91 11.10
N LEU A 203 -2.40 -2.71 11.58
CA LEU A 203 -2.13 -2.28 12.95
C LEU A 203 -3.41 -2.52 13.76
N SER A 204 -3.30 -3.20 14.91
CA SER A 204 -4.44 -3.42 15.79
C SER A 204 -4.90 -2.13 16.49
N GLU A 205 -6.11 -2.18 17.04
CA GLU A 205 -6.48 -1.29 18.15
C GLU A 205 -5.54 -1.51 19.35
N PRO A 206 -5.37 -0.49 20.22
CA PRO A 206 -4.57 -0.63 21.43
C PRO A 206 -5.20 -1.62 22.41
N ASP A 207 -4.35 -2.40 23.09
CA ASP A 207 -4.73 -3.20 24.25
C ASP A 207 -4.89 -2.36 25.53
N GLU A 208 -5.17 -3.01 26.66
CA GLU A 208 -5.34 -2.37 27.97
C GLU A 208 -4.10 -1.58 28.42
N ASN A 209 -2.91 -1.95 27.95
CA ASN A 209 -1.64 -1.27 28.22
C ASN A 209 -1.29 -0.20 27.16
N GLY A 210 -2.19 0.06 26.21
CA GLY A 210 -1.99 0.99 25.11
C GLY A 210 -1.11 0.47 23.96
N THR A 211 -0.68 -0.80 24.02
CA THR A 211 0.18 -1.41 23.00
C THR A 211 -0.64 -1.84 21.79
N ARG A 212 -0.15 -1.54 20.59
CA ARG A 212 -0.73 -1.99 19.33
C ARG A 212 0.16 -3.07 18.71
N TYR A 213 -0.38 -3.83 17.78
CA TYR A 213 0.37 -4.92 17.12
C TYR A 213 0.25 -4.82 15.61
N PHE A 214 1.38 -4.86 14.91
CA PHE A 214 1.36 -5.17 13.49
C PHE A 214 1.18 -6.67 13.28
N THR A 215 0.31 -7.00 12.35
CA THR A 215 0.10 -8.35 11.83
C THR A 215 0.02 -8.26 10.30
N TYR A 216 0.28 -9.35 9.60
CA TYR A 216 -0.10 -9.49 8.19
C TYR A 216 -0.74 -10.86 7.98
N ASN A 217 -1.58 -10.97 6.95
CA ASN A 217 -2.20 -12.24 6.55
C ASN A 217 -2.32 -12.27 5.02
N PRO A 218 -1.83 -13.30 4.32
CA PRO A 218 -1.89 -13.37 2.86
C PRO A 218 -3.33 -13.35 2.33
N SER A 219 -3.49 -12.88 1.09
CA SER A 219 -4.81 -12.73 0.44
C SER A 219 -5.59 -14.02 0.27
N ASN A 220 -4.87 -15.13 0.09
CA ASN A 220 -5.38 -16.48 0.22
C ASN A 220 -4.80 -17.06 1.52
N SER A 221 -5.65 -17.54 2.42
CA SER A 221 -5.25 -18.11 3.71
C SER A 221 -4.47 -19.42 3.59
N SER A 222 -4.54 -20.12 2.45
CA SER A 222 -3.70 -21.30 2.18
C SER A 222 -2.35 -20.98 1.51
N ALA A 223 -2.11 -19.72 1.13
CA ALA A 223 -0.84 -19.35 0.48
C ALA A 223 0.29 -19.22 1.51
N LEU A 224 1.32 -20.06 1.37
CA LEU A 224 2.50 -20.02 2.25
C LEU A 224 3.32 -18.76 1.95
N SER A 225 3.52 -17.91 2.95
CA SER A 225 4.29 -16.67 2.81
C SER A 225 4.93 -16.23 4.11
N ARG A 226 6.17 -15.75 4.04
CA ARG A 226 6.97 -15.29 5.20
C ARG A 226 7.79 -14.05 4.85
N PHE A 227 8.09 -13.20 5.82
CA PHE A 227 9.19 -12.23 5.73
C PHE A 227 10.41 -12.83 6.44
N ARG A 228 11.61 -12.66 5.90
CA ARG A 228 12.86 -13.17 6.50
C ARG A 228 13.98 -12.15 6.39
N ILE A 229 14.68 -11.84 7.49
CA ILE A 229 15.92 -11.05 7.48
C ILE A 229 17.12 -11.97 7.23
N GLY A 230 17.75 -11.84 6.06
CA GLY A 230 18.89 -12.66 5.66
C GLY A 230 20.19 -12.30 6.41
N TYR A 231 21.16 -13.23 6.40
CA TYR A 231 22.52 -13.00 6.94
C TYR A 231 23.30 -11.93 6.15
N ASP A 232 22.85 -11.61 4.94
CA ASP A 232 23.32 -10.48 4.12
C ASP A 232 22.74 -9.13 4.59
N GLY A 233 21.80 -9.15 5.53
CA GLY A 233 21.07 -8.00 6.08
C GLY A 233 20.03 -7.42 5.14
N THR A 234 19.47 -8.26 4.27
CA THR A 234 18.37 -7.93 3.38
C THR A 234 17.11 -8.69 3.81
N GLU A 235 16.04 -7.98 4.13
CA GLU A 235 14.72 -8.55 4.36
C GLU A 235 14.09 -8.97 3.02
N ARG A 236 13.48 -10.16 2.99
CA ARG A 236 12.79 -10.68 1.81
C ARG A 236 11.38 -11.13 2.16
N HIS A 237 10.39 -10.65 1.41
CA HIS A 237 9.04 -11.20 1.41
C HIS A 237 9.00 -12.38 0.44
N LEU A 238 8.74 -13.58 0.97
CA LEU A 238 8.77 -14.84 0.23
C LEU A 238 7.36 -15.41 0.10
N ARG A 239 7.05 -16.04 -1.03
CA ARG A 239 5.83 -16.84 -1.27
C ARG A 239 6.15 -18.14 -1.98
N TRP A 240 5.54 -19.23 -1.56
CA TRP A 240 5.65 -20.53 -2.23
C TRP A 240 4.82 -20.54 -3.52
N ASP A 241 5.42 -20.91 -4.65
CA ASP A 241 4.75 -21.02 -5.96
C ASP A 241 4.25 -22.44 -6.30
N GLY A 242 4.40 -23.38 -5.36
CA GLY A 242 4.16 -24.81 -5.57
C GLY A 242 5.42 -25.64 -5.75
N LYS A 243 6.56 -25.01 -6.10
CA LYS A 243 7.86 -25.68 -6.36
C LYS A 243 9.04 -25.03 -5.64
N LYS A 244 9.00 -23.72 -5.43
CA LYS A 244 10.07 -22.93 -4.80
C LYS A 244 9.54 -21.70 -4.08
N TRP A 245 10.38 -21.09 -3.25
CA TRP A 245 10.13 -19.76 -2.71
C TRP A 245 10.48 -18.69 -3.74
N THR A 246 9.49 -17.88 -4.09
CA THR A 246 9.62 -16.69 -4.93
C THR A 246 9.76 -15.45 -4.04
N VAL A 247 10.65 -14.53 -4.41
CA VAL A 247 10.82 -13.23 -3.73
C VAL A 247 9.83 -12.24 -4.33
N LEU A 248 8.88 -11.77 -3.53
CA LEU A 248 7.90 -10.75 -3.91
C LEU A 248 8.44 -9.32 -3.68
N LEU A 249 9.26 -9.15 -2.64
CA LEU A 249 9.87 -7.89 -2.24
C LEU A 249 11.21 -8.18 -1.55
N SER A 250 12.18 -7.28 -1.73
CA SER A 250 13.51 -7.35 -1.11
C SER A 250 13.92 -5.95 -0.65
N GLN A 251 14.41 -5.81 0.58
CA GLN A 251 14.73 -4.51 1.19
C GLN A 251 16.01 -4.58 2.06
N PRO A 252 17.03 -3.72 1.85
CA PRO A 252 17.18 -2.79 0.73
C PRO A 252 17.17 -3.52 -0.63
N GLY A 253 16.50 -2.96 -1.64
CA GLY A 253 16.54 -3.49 -3.01
C GLY A 253 17.60 -2.81 -3.88
N THR A 254 17.89 -1.55 -3.61
CA THR A 254 18.75 -0.65 -4.39
C THR A 254 19.74 0.09 -3.50
N LYS A 255 20.72 0.80 -4.09
CA LYS A 255 21.62 1.68 -3.33
C LYS A 255 20.88 2.86 -2.69
N CYS A 256 19.81 3.36 -3.31
CA CYS A 256 19.00 4.43 -2.76
C CYS A 256 18.16 4.01 -1.54
N ASP A 257 17.87 2.72 -1.38
CA ASP A 257 17.15 2.22 -0.20
C ASP A 257 18.06 2.10 1.04
N LEU A 258 19.38 2.15 0.85
CA LEU A 258 20.34 2.19 1.96
C LEU A 258 20.18 3.51 2.73
N TYR A 259 20.00 3.39 4.04
CA TYR A 259 19.70 4.51 4.92
C TYR A 259 20.70 5.65 4.79
N ASN A 260 20.19 6.82 4.40
CA ASN A 260 20.90 8.08 4.22
C ASN A 260 22.06 8.02 3.21
N HIS A 261 21.93 7.22 2.14
CA HIS A 261 22.98 7.04 1.11
C HIS A 261 23.57 8.35 0.56
N CYS A 262 22.73 9.36 0.34
CA CYS A 262 23.12 10.66 -0.20
C CYS A 262 23.51 11.73 0.84
N GLY A 263 23.47 11.38 2.13
CA GLY A 263 23.64 12.34 3.21
C GLY A 263 22.45 13.31 3.37
N ASN A 264 22.58 14.21 4.35
CA ASN A 264 21.50 15.13 4.75
C ASN A 264 21.19 16.16 3.66
N TYR A 265 19.91 16.54 3.53
CA TYR A 265 19.42 17.52 2.54
C TYR A 265 19.71 17.17 1.06
N ALA A 266 19.90 15.87 0.77
CA ALA A 266 20.04 15.34 -0.57
C ALA A 266 18.95 14.29 -0.86
N THR A 267 18.64 14.09 -2.14
CA THR A 267 17.73 13.06 -2.63
C THR A 267 18.47 12.04 -3.47
N CYS A 268 18.15 10.77 -3.29
CA CYS A 268 18.61 9.70 -4.16
C CYS A 268 17.59 9.44 -5.28
N ASP A 269 18.05 9.55 -6.52
CA ASP A 269 17.31 9.18 -7.73
C ASP A 269 17.90 7.89 -8.30
N ASN A 270 17.05 6.87 -8.43
CA ASN A 270 17.47 5.52 -8.85
C ASN A 270 17.22 5.29 -10.34
N PHE A 271 18.11 5.79 -11.20
CA PHE A 271 18.11 5.46 -12.62
C PHE A 271 18.74 4.08 -12.87
N VAL A 272 18.28 3.39 -13.92
CA VAL A 272 18.42 1.93 -14.16
C VAL A 272 19.85 1.36 -14.10
N SER A 273 20.91 2.19 -14.14
CA SER A 273 22.31 1.77 -13.99
C SER A 273 23.15 2.59 -13.00
N SER A 274 22.61 3.64 -12.37
CA SER A 274 23.33 4.44 -11.36
C SER A 274 22.40 5.17 -10.39
N SER A 275 22.68 5.02 -9.08
CA SER A 275 22.12 5.87 -8.04
C SER A 275 22.79 7.24 -8.10
N THR A 276 22.02 8.28 -8.42
CA THR A 276 22.52 9.66 -8.47
C THR A 276 22.00 10.42 -7.27
N CYS A 277 22.90 11.05 -6.52
CA CYS A 277 22.55 11.92 -5.41
C CYS A 277 22.50 13.37 -5.88
N ASN A 278 21.40 14.05 -5.58
CA ASN A 278 21.16 15.45 -5.91
C ASN A 278 20.88 16.25 -4.63
N CYS A 279 21.50 17.42 -4.45
CA CYS A 279 21.11 18.32 -3.37
C CYS A 279 19.71 18.87 -3.62
N LEU A 280 18.94 19.08 -2.54
CA LEU A 280 17.66 19.80 -2.63
C LEU A 280 17.85 21.20 -3.25
N GLU A 281 16.84 21.69 -3.97
CA GLU A 281 16.88 23.05 -4.53
C GLU A 281 17.01 24.08 -3.39
N GLY A 282 17.93 25.04 -3.52
CA GLY A 282 18.34 25.93 -2.42
C GLY A 282 19.52 25.42 -1.57
N PHE A 283 20.04 24.22 -1.84
CA PHE A 283 21.19 23.62 -1.15
C PHE A 283 22.38 23.40 -2.11
N ARG A 284 23.58 23.19 -1.56
CA ARG A 284 24.82 22.87 -2.27
C ARG A 284 25.60 21.76 -1.53
N PRO A 285 26.47 20.98 -2.19
CA PRO A 285 27.31 20.00 -1.50
C PRO A 285 28.16 20.65 -0.41
N LYS A 286 28.32 19.97 0.72
CA LYS A 286 29.19 20.45 1.81
C LYS A 286 30.68 20.33 1.47
N PHE A 287 31.02 19.32 0.67
CA PHE A 287 32.38 19.03 0.20
C PHE A 287 32.36 18.72 -1.30
N GLU A 288 32.47 19.75 -2.13
CA GLU A 288 32.35 19.66 -3.60
C GLU A 288 33.36 18.65 -4.21
N ASP A 289 34.56 18.56 -3.63
CA ASP A 289 35.63 17.65 -4.08
C ASP A 289 35.34 16.17 -3.75
N GLN A 290 34.53 15.89 -2.74
CA GLN A 290 34.09 14.54 -2.39
C GLN A 290 32.84 14.16 -3.19
N TRP A 291 31.92 15.12 -3.33
CA TRP A 291 30.67 14.98 -4.07
C TRP A 291 30.92 14.62 -5.55
N SER A 292 31.83 15.36 -6.20
CA SER A 292 32.26 15.12 -7.58
C SER A 292 32.99 13.78 -7.80
N LYS A 293 33.55 13.19 -6.74
CA LYS A 293 34.15 11.84 -6.75
C LYS A 293 33.16 10.72 -6.42
N GLY A 294 31.88 11.04 -6.22
CA GLY A 294 30.84 10.07 -5.86
C GLY A 294 30.78 9.70 -4.37
N ASN A 295 31.41 10.48 -3.48
CA ASN A 295 31.18 10.36 -2.04
C ASN A 295 30.20 11.43 -1.56
N TRP A 296 28.95 11.01 -1.35
CA TRP A 296 27.85 11.88 -0.93
C TRP A 296 27.61 11.91 0.58
N SER A 297 28.37 11.14 1.38
CA SER A 297 28.15 11.00 2.83
C SER A 297 28.19 12.32 3.63
N GLY A 298 28.86 13.35 3.12
CA GLY A 298 28.90 14.68 3.72
C GLY A 298 27.60 15.49 3.58
N GLY A 299 26.68 15.06 2.71
CA GLY A 299 25.41 15.72 2.43
C GLY A 299 25.54 17.13 1.85
N CYS A 300 24.46 17.89 1.97
CA CYS A 300 24.33 19.25 1.45
C CYS A 300 24.06 20.26 2.57
N GLU A 301 24.49 21.49 2.35
CA GLU A 301 24.22 22.65 3.21
C GLU A 301 23.38 23.70 2.45
N ARG A 302 22.72 24.59 3.19
CA ARG A 302 21.91 25.68 2.61
C ARG A 302 22.80 26.67 1.86
N ARG A 303 22.34 27.16 0.71
CA ARG A 303 23.00 28.28 0.00
C ARG A 303 22.78 29.60 0.72
N THR A 304 21.57 29.80 1.24
CA THR A 304 21.12 31.03 1.90
C THR A 304 20.57 30.68 3.28
N GLU A 305 20.97 31.43 4.32
CA GLU A 305 20.44 31.27 5.67
C GLU A 305 18.95 31.67 5.75
N LEU A 306 18.21 31.07 6.67
CA LEU A 306 16.81 31.43 6.94
C LEU A 306 16.74 32.74 7.75
N GLU A 307 15.73 33.57 7.49
CA GLU A 307 15.60 34.88 8.16
C GLU A 307 14.40 34.99 9.12
N CYS A 308 13.74 33.87 9.46
CA CYS A 308 12.65 33.83 10.44
C CYS A 308 12.95 34.56 11.75
N GLN A 309 14.13 34.30 12.35
CA GLN A 309 14.55 34.93 13.62
C GLN A 309 14.72 36.46 13.50
N ARG A 310 14.88 36.98 12.27
CA ARG A 310 14.98 38.41 11.96
C ARG A 310 13.63 39.02 11.53
N GLY A 311 12.53 38.29 11.70
CA GLY A 311 11.17 38.76 11.40
C GLY A 311 10.81 38.81 9.91
N LYS A 312 11.63 38.23 9.03
CA LYS A 312 11.36 38.19 7.58
C LYS A 312 10.65 36.90 7.16
N PRO A 313 9.84 36.92 6.08
CA PRO A 313 9.04 35.77 5.66
C PRO A 313 9.88 34.74 4.87
N ASP A 314 10.27 33.65 5.52
CA ASP A 314 10.66 32.42 4.81
C ASP A 314 9.46 31.84 4.02
N GLY A 315 9.71 30.85 3.16
CA GLY A 315 8.66 30.05 2.55
C GLY A 315 9.05 28.59 2.39
N PHE A 316 8.29 27.85 1.57
CA PHE A 316 8.48 26.42 1.37
C PHE A 316 8.49 26.04 -0.11
N LYS A 317 9.44 25.19 -0.49
CA LYS A 317 9.43 24.49 -1.77
C LYS A 317 8.67 23.18 -1.62
N ARG A 318 7.78 22.89 -2.58
CA ARG A 318 6.96 21.66 -2.62
C ARG A 318 7.64 20.58 -3.46
N MET A 319 7.79 19.39 -2.89
CA MET A 319 8.12 18.15 -3.59
C MET A 319 6.93 17.20 -3.63
N LYS A 320 6.99 16.23 -4.54
CA LYS A 320 6.04 15.12 -4.71
C LYS A 320 6.84 13.82 -4.81
N CYS A 321 6.17 12.67 -4.67
CA CYS A 321 6.79 11.36 -4.92
C CYS A 321 8.02 11.11 -4.03
N MET A 322 7.94 11.47 -2.74
CA MET A 322 9.08 11.37 -1.82
C MET A 322 8.85 10.32 -0.74
N LYS A 323 9.89 9.53 -0.44
CA LYS A 323 10.09 8.96 0.90
C LYS A 323 10.30 10.14 1.87
N LEU A 324 9.39 10.29 2.82
CA LEU A 324 9.48 11.37 3.80
C LEU A 324 10.72 11.20 4.69
N PRO A 325 11.41 12.29 5.07
CA PRO A 325 12.60 12.20 5.91
C PRO A 325 12.34 11.48 7.24
N ASP A 326 13.40 10.94 7.82
CA ASP A 326 13.34 10.34 9.17
C ASP A 326 13.16 11.41 10.26
N PHE A 327 12.91 11.00 11.51
CA PHE A 327 12.78 11.89 12.69
C PHE A 327 11.65 12.95 12.60
N SER A 328 10.51 12.58 12.00
CA SER A 328 9.29 13.39 12.00
C SER A 328 8.67 13.52 13.39
N ASN A 329 8.12 14.69 13.72
CA ASN A 329 7.24 14.90 14.87
C ASN A 329 5.78 15.05 14.39
N ILE A 330 4.84 14.34 15.02
CA ILE A 330 3.42 14.38 14.65
C ILE A 330 2.68 15.42 15.51
N LEU A 331 2.02 16.39 14.86
CA LEU A 331 1.16 17.37 15.51
C LEU A 331 -0.31 16.94 15.45
N VAL A 332 -0.73 16.15 16.46
CA VAL A 332 -2.09 15.60 16.60
C VAL A 332 -3.24 16.63 16.53
N PRO A 333 -3.17 17.86 17.09
CA PRO A 333 -4.31 18.78 17.03
C PRO A 333 -4.55 19.39 15.64
N VAL A 334 -3.62 19.22 14.69
CA VAL A 334 -3.62 19.89 13.39
C VAL A 334 -4.35 19.05 12.33
N LYS A 335 -5.54 19.50 11.92
CA LYS A 335 -6.46 18.74 11.04
C LYS A 335 -6.44 19.15 9.57
N SER A 336 -5.62 20.14 9.19
CA SER A 336 -5.46 20.54 7.79
C SER A 336 -4.00 20.75 7.40
N ARG A 337 -3.71 20.65 6.10
CA ARG A 337 -2.40 20.94 5.51
C ARG A 337 -1.99 22.40 5.76
N ASP A 338 -2.95 23.31 5.73
CA ASP A 338 -2.65 24.74 5.80
C ASP A 338 -2.41 25.19 7.25
N ASP A 339 -3.11 24.60 8.22
CA ASP A 339 -2.75 24.71 9.64
C ASP A 339 -1.38 24.10 9.93
N CYS A 340 -1.02 22.99 9.29
CA CYS A 340 0.30 22.36 9.40
C CYS A 340 1.42 23.29 8.86
N ARG A 341 1.16 23.97 7.74
CA ARG A 341 2.02 25.02 7.19
C ARG A 341 2.19 26.17 8.18
N GLN A 342 1.10 26.69 8.76
CA GLN A 342 1.17 27.79 9.73
C GLN A 342 1.91 27.37 11.01
N SER A 343 1.68 26.14 11.50
CA SER A 343 2.39 25.57 12.66
C SER A 343 3.91 25.52 12.42
N CYS A 344 4.35 25.16 11.22
CA CYS A 344 5.76 25.16 10.85
C CYS A 344 6.31 26.59 10.61
N LEU A 345 5.53 27.52 10.06
CA LEU A 345 5.95 28.93 9.93
C LEU A 345 6.21 29.58 11.28
N GLY A 346 5.29 29.41 12.24
CA GLY A 346 5.38 29.99 13.58
C GLY A 346 6.53 29.43 14.44
N ASN A 347 7.12 28.30 14.04
CA ASN A 347 8.31 27.73 14.67
C ASN A 347 9.53 27.95 13.77
N CYS A 348 10.40 28.92 14.10
CA CYS A 348 11.61 29.20 13.32
C CYS A 348 12.58 28.01 13.20
N SER A 349 12.53 27.04 14.12
CA SER A 349 13.35 25.82 14.07
C SER A 349 12.76 24.75 13.15
N CYS A 350 11.51 24.90 12.66
CA CYS A 350 10.90 23.95 11.74
C CYS A 350 11.55 24.03 10.35
N THR A 351 12.14 22.92 9.90
CA THR A 351 12.88 22.80 8.63
C THR A 351 12.02 22.27 7.47
N ALA A 352 10.98 21.48 7.78
CA ALA A 352 10.01 20.98 6.80
C ALA A 352 8.68 20.56 7.44
N TYR A 353 7.64 20.40 6.62
CA TYR A 353 6.39 19.78 7.01
C TYR A 353 5.79 18.92 5.88
N ALA A 354 4.88 18.02 6.26
CA ALA A 354 4.02 17.25 5.37
C ALA A 354 2.67 17.04 6.04
N TYR A 355 1.60 16.90 5.24
CA TYR A 355 0.31 16.44 5.75
C TYR A 355 -0.02 15.11 5.08
N VAL A 356 -0.03 14.04 5.85
CA VAL A 356 -0.22 12.67 5.37
C VAL A 356 -1.53 12.12 5.90
N TYR A 357 -2.46 11.80 5.01
CA TYR A 357 -3.72 11.16 5.40
C TYR A 357 -3.43 9.83 6.13
N GLY A 358 -4.05 9.62 7.29
CA GLY A 358 -3.77 8.49 8.19
C GLY A 358 -2.64 8.70 9.21
N ILE A 359 -1.88 9.81 9.13
CA ILE A 359 -0.88 10.21 10.14
C ILE A 359 -1.21 11.60 10.72
N GLY A 360 -1.65 12.54 9.87
CA GLY A 360 -1.90 13.94 10.21
C GLY A 360 -0.76 14.86 9.78
N CYS A 361 -0.58 15.95 10.53
CA CYS A 361 0.52 16.90 10.33
C CYS A 361 1.84 16.33 10.86
N MET A 362 2.86 16.29 10.01
CA MET A 362 4.23 15.90 10.34
C MET A 362 5.14 17.10 10.15
N ILE A 363 5.99 17.41 11.13
CA ILE A 363 7.00 18.48 11.05
C ILE A 363 8.40 17.94 11.36
N TRP A 364 9.42 18.61 10.84
CA TRP A 364 10.83 18.34 11.11
C TRP A 364 11.47 19.59 11.73
N VAL A 365 12.33 19.40 12.74
CA VAL A 365 12.95 20.49 13.53
C VAL A 365 14.50 20.46 13.44
N GLY A 366 15.04 19.54 12.64
CA GLY A 366 16.48 19.38 12.40
C GLY A 366 16.76 19.00 10.96
N ASP A 367 17.88 18.31 10.75
CA ASP A 367 18.31 17.88 9.42
C ASP A 367 17.31 16.96 8.73
N LEU A 368 17.19 17.11 7.41
CA LEU A 368 16.36 16.24 6.57
C LEU A 368 17.22 15.03 6.16
N VAL A 369 16.96 13.90 6.82
CA VAL A 369 17.76 12.67 6.72
C VAL A 369 17.01 11.61 5.91
N ASP A 370 17.72 10.86 5.07
CA ASP A 370 17.22 9.72 4.29
C ASP A 370 16.03 10.07 3.36
N VAL A 371 16.17 11.15 2.59
CA VAL A 371 15.17 11.58 1.60
C VAL A 371 15.44 10.90 0.25
N GLN A 372 14.40 10.34 -0.38
CA GLN A 372 14.52 9.53 -1.60
C GLN A 372 13.33 9.80 -2.53
N HIS A 373 13.56 9.86 -3.85
CA HIS A 373 12.46 9.92 -4.82
C HIS A 373 11.89 8.52 -5.05
N ILE A 374 10.56 8.39 -5.07
CA ILE A 374 9.82 7.16 -5.28
C ILE A 374 8.65 7.48 -6.22
N ASP A 375 8.82 7.14 -7.51
CA ASP A 375 7.87 7.47 -8.59
C ASP A 375 6.43 7.03 -8.30
N GLN A 376 6.26 5.93 -7.57
CA GLN A 376 4.96 5.35 -7.22
C GLN A 376 4.33 5.92 -5.93
N SER A 377 5.03 6.77 -5.17
CA SER A 377 4.50 7.41 -3.94
C SER A 377 3.65 8.67 -4.26
N GLY A 378 2.90 8.61 -5.37
CA GLY A 378 2.46 9.73 -6.22
C GLY A 378 1.45 10.74 -5.65
N THR A 379 1.21 10.74 -4.33
CA THR A 379 0.27 11.65 -3.66
C THR A 379 0.83 12.40 -2.45
N ILE A 380 1.96 11.98 -1.88
CA ILE A 380 2.53 12.64 -0.70
C ILE A 380 3.16 13.97 -1.12
N GLN A 381 2.71 15.05 -0.47
CA GLN A 381 3.26 16.40 -0.65
C GLN A 381 4.17 16.74 0.52
N PHE A 382 5.47 16.86 0.22
CA PHE A 382 6.50 17.26 1.17
C PHE A 382 6.89 18.72 0.94
N PHE A 383 7.06 19.49 2.00
CA PHE A 383 7.34 20.93 1.92
C PHE A 383 8.53 21.26 2.82
N TYR A 384 9.67 21.62 2.23
CA TYR A 384 10.87 22.01 2.98
C TYR A 384 11.11 23.52 2.90
N ARG A 385 11.62 24.08 3.99
CA ARG A 385 11.75 25.53 4.21
C ARG A 385 12.94 26.09 3.48
N LEU A 386 12.78 27.25 2.84
CA LEU A 386 13.81 28.01 2.14
C LEU A 386 13.72 29.50 2.47
N ASN A 387 14.82 30.23 2.26
CA ASN A 387 14.81 31.68 2.26
C ASN A 387 13.89 32.17 1.12
N HIS A 388 13.24 33.32 1.31
CA HIS A 388 12.41 33.97 0.29
C HIS A 388 13.13 34.14 -1.06
N SER A 389 14.42 34.50 -1.05
CA SER A 389 15.22 34.70 -2.26
C SER A 389 15.39 33.45 -3.10
N ASP A 390 15.39 32.27 -2.47
CA ASP A 390 15.61 30.98 -3.14
C ASP A 390 14.31 30.40 -3.75
N LEU A 391 13.15 31.02 -3.49
CA LEU A 391 11.86 30.56 -3.99
C LEU A 391 11.46 31.19 -5.33
N ASP A 392 12.06 32.34 -5.66
CA ASP A 392 11.58 33.23 -6.73
C ASP A 392 12.35 33.04 -8.04
N ASP A 393 12.74 31.80 -8.34
CA ASP A 393 13.43 31.39 -9.57
C ASP A 393 12.47 31.31 -10.77
N LYS A 394 11.63 32.34 -10.94
CA LYS A 394 11.15 32.73 -12.26
C LYS A 394 12.38 33.11 -13.05
N LYS A 395 12.88 32.20 -13.89
CA LYS A 395 13.83 32.50 -14.97
C LYS A 395 13.36 33.78 -15.66
N LYS A 396 13.99 34.91 -15.35
CA LYS A 396 13.74 36.17 -16.05
C LYS A 396 14.16 35.92 -17.48
N ILE A 397 13.18 35.70 -18.35
CA ILE A 397 13.40 35.67 -19.79
C ILE A 397 14.07 37.01 -20.08
N SER A 398 15.34 36.96 -20.48
CA SER A 398 16.11 38.16 -20.77
C SER A 398 15.30 39.04 -21.71
N ASN A 399 15.25 40.35 -21.47
CA ASN A 399 14.54 41.27 -22.35
C ASN A 399 14.98 41.12 -23.81
N GLY A 400 16.23 40.69 -24.07
CA GLY A 400 16.72 40.34 -25.41
C GLY A 400 15.99 39.16 -26.06
N VAL A 401 15.61 38.12 -25.31
CA VAL A 401 14.86 36.97 -25.85
C VAL A 401 13.43 37.37 -26.22
N ILE A 402 12.79 38.24 -25.43
CA ILE A 402 11.47 38.80 -25.77
C ILE A 402 11.57 39.61 -27.06
N VAL A 403 12.58 40.48 -27.18
CA VAL A 403 12.83 41.27 -28.40
C VAL A 403 13.08 40.37 -29.62
N ILE A 404 13.86 39.29 -29.49
CA ILE A 404 14.08 38.32 -30.58
C ILE A 404 12.78 37.65 -31.02
N ILE A 405 11.94 37.19 -30.09
CA ILE A 405 10.64 36.57 -30.40
C ILE A 405 9.72 37.58 -31.10
N SER A 406 9.67 38.83 -30.63
CA SER A 406 8.90 39.91 -31.26
C SER A 406 9.40 40.25 -32.68
N MET A 407 10.72 40.30 -32.89
CA MET A 407 11.30 40.54 -34.22
C MET A 407 10.99 39.41 -35.20
N VAL A 408 11.15 38.15 -34.78
CA VAL A 408 10.83 36.98 -35.63
C VAL A 408 9.35 36.96 -35.99
N GLY A 409 8.46 37.23 -35.02
CA GLY A 409 7.01 37.33 -35.27
C GLY A 409 6.65 38.45 -36.26
N ALA A 410 7.29 39.62 -36.15
CA ALA A 410 7.10 40.71 -37.09
C ALA A 410 7.57 40.36 -38.52
N CYS A 411 8.73 39.70 -38.66
CA CYS A 411 9.22 39.22 -39.96
C CYS A 411 8.28 38.20 -40.60
N PHE A 412 7.72 37.27 -39.82
CA PHE A 412 6.72 36.31 -40.31
C PHE A 412 5.42 36.99 -40.77
N LEU A 413 4.93 37.99 -40.02
CA LEU A 413 3.75 38.78 -40.43
C LEU A 413 3.98 39.52 -41.76
N VAL A 414 5.15 40.15 -41.94
CA VAL A 414 5.50 40.83 -43.20
C VAL A 414 5.60 39.84 -44.37
N ALA A 415 6.22 38.68 -44.16
CA ALA A 415 6.30 37.63 -45.18
C ALA A 415 4.91 37.08 -45.55
N PHE A 416 4.03 36.86 -44.57
CA PHE A 416 2.67 36.39 -44.79
C PHE A 416 1.81 37.40 -45.57
N LEU A 417 1.89 38.69 -45.21
CA LEU A 417 1.21 39.77 -45.94
C LEU A 417 1.73 39.90 -47.38
N TRP A 418 3.04 39.74 -47.60
CA TRP A 418 3.64 39.73 -48.94
C TRP A 418 3.18 38.53 -49.80
N LEU A 419 3.07 37.33 -49.20
CA LEU A 419 2.53 36.15 -49.86
C LEU A 419 1.05 36.33 -50.24
N LEU A 420 0.22 36.86 -49.34
CA LEU A 420 -1.18 37.19 -49.64
C LEU A 420 -1.31 38.24 -50.75
N TRP A 421 -0.41 39.24 -50.79
CA TRP A 421 -0.40 40.26 -51.84
C TRP A 421 0.00 39.68 -53.21
N ARG A 422 0.93 38.71 -53.25
CA ARG A 422 1.21 37.93 -54.46
C ARG A 422 0.02 37.06 -54.89
N TYR A 423 -0.68 36.41 -53.94
CA TYR A 423 -1.82 35.54 -54.27
C TYR A 423 -3.00 36.31 -54.87
N LYS A 424 -3.24 37.56 -54.44
CA LYS A 424 -4.31 38.43 -54.98
C LYS A 424 -4.10 38.88 -56.45
N LYS A 425 -2.98 38.56 -57.11
CA LYS A 425 -2.76 38.87 -58.53
C LYS A 425 -3.19 37.78 -59.52
N LYS A 426 -3.72 36.64 -59.08
CA LYS A 426 -4.33 35.61 -59.94
C LYS A 426 -5.62 35.03 -59.33
N LEU A 427 -6.77 35.55 -59.74
CA LEU A 427 -8.05 34.85 -60.05
C LEU A 427 -9.21 35.86 -60.12
N LYS A 428 -10.13 35.68 -61.08
CA LYS A 428 -11.28 36.55 -61.33
C LYS A 428 -12.48 35.69 -61.76
N VAL A 429 -13.59 35.72 -60.99
CA VAL A 429 -14.94 35.17 -61.32
C VAL A 429 -14.99 33.60 -61.35
N SER A 430 -15.96 32.81 -60.85
CA SER A 430 -17.36 32.88 -60.32
C SER A 430 -17.61 31.67 -59.37
N SER A 431 -18.70 31.43 -58.60
CA SER A 431 -19.78 32.25 -57.99
C SER A 431 -20.64 31.41 -56.99
N MET A 432 -21.55 32.08 -56.28
CA MET A 432 -22.87 31.64 -55.75
C MET A 432 -23.07 30.69 -54.53
N VAL A 433 -23.56 31.31 -53.44
CA VAL A 433 -24.58 30.89 -52.43
C VAL A 433 -24.23 30.09 -51.14
N CYS A 434 -24.79 30.64 -50.05
CA CYS A 434 -24.84 30.34 -48.59
C CYS A 434 -25.00 28.86 -48.13
N CYS A 435 -24.66 28.47 -46.89
CA CYS A 435 -24.99 29.10 -45.58
C CYS A 435 -23.98 28.90 -44.42
N LYS A 436 -23.96 29.91 -43.53
CA LYS A 436 -23.68 29.96 -42.07
C LYS A 436 -22.68 28.99 -41.37
N ASP A 437 -21.57 29.63 -40.98
CA ASP A 437 -21.10 29.90 -39.59
C ASP A 437 -20.39 28.83 -38.72
N LYS A 438 -19.28 29.29 -38.13
CA LYS A 438 -18.35 28.72 -37.12
C LYS A 438 -17.59 27.43 -37.45
N ASP A 439 -16.27 27.57 -37.44
CA ASP A 439 -15.38 26.59 -36.82
C ASP A 439 -14.19 27.28 -36.12
N ALA A 440 -13.95 26.86 -34.87
CA ALA A 440 -12.68 27.07 -34.18
C ALA A 440 -11.92 25.74 -34.25
N VAL A 441 -10.64 25.77 -34.57
CA VAL A 441 -9.88 24.55 -34.91
C VAL A 441 -9.75 23.62 -33.71
N VAL A 442 -10.51 22.53 -33.73
CA VAL A 442 -10.28 21.33 -32.92
C VAL A 442 -9.52 20.34 -33.78
N PHE A 443 -8.25 20.09 -33.44
CA PHE A 443 -7.51 18.97 -34.05
C PHE A 443 -8.02 17.66 -33.44
N ASN A 444 -8.82 16.94 -34.22
CA ASN A 444 -9.34 15.63 -33.88
C ASN A 444 -8.57 14.59 -34.71
N GLU A 445 -7.66 13.86 -34.09
CA GLU A 445 -6.97 12.74 -34.73
C GLU A 445 -7.23 11.46 -33.92
N PHE A 446 -8.25 10.72 -34.36
CA PHE A 446 -8.62 9.43 -33.81
C PHE A 446 -8.97 8.51 -34.98
N SER A 447 -8.06 7.60 -35.35
CA SER A 447 -8.42 6.26 -35.85
C SER A 447 -7.20 5.35 -36.00
N THR A 448 -7.19 4.29 -35.18
CA THR A 448 -6.73 2.93 -35.50
C THR A 448 -5.44 2.71 -36.32
N GLU A 449 -4.36 2.38 -35.62
CA GLU A 449 -3.51 1.20 -35.88
C GLU A 449 -2.96 0.73 -34.51
N PHE A 450 -3.52 -0.34 -33.94
CA PHE A 450 -3.01 -1.72 -33.94
C PHE A 450 -1.67 -1.95 -33.21
N SER A 451 -1.79 -2.44 -31.96
CA SER A 451 -0.99 -3.55 -31.40
C SER A 451 0.53 -3.59 -31.64
N ALA A 452 1.32 -2.91 -30.79
CA ALA A 452 2.58 -3.44 -30.23
C ALA A 452 3.02 -2.64 -29.00
N ASP A 453 3.87 -3.26 -28.18
CA ASP A 453 4.81 -2.66 -27.22
C ASP A 453 4.28 -1.71 -26.13
N PHE A 454 3.80 -2.32 -25.03
CA PHE A 454 4.30 -1.97 -23.69
C PHE A 454 4.38 -3.24 -22.82
N SER A 455 5.48 -3.97 -22.96
CA SER A 455 5.74 -5.25 -22.30
C SER A 455 6.60 -5.11 -21.03
N GLY A 456 5.91 -5.05 -19.88
CA GLY A 456 6.43 -5.47 -18.56
C GLY A 456 7.30 -4.47 -17.77
N PRO A 457 7.61 -4.79 -16.49
CA PRO A 457 7.20 -5.97 -15.70
C PRO A 457 5.95 -5.69 -14.85
N SER A 458 4.91 -6.54 -14.83
CA SER A 458 4.80 -7.89 -14.21
C SER A 458 4.72 -7.87 -12.67
N ASP A 459 3.83 -8.60 -11.98
CA ASP A 459 2.61 -9.35 -12.36
C ASP A 459 1.79 -9.64 -11.08
N ILE A 460 0.48 -9.33 -11.03
CA ILE A 460 -0.42 -9.84 -9.97
C ILE A 460 -0.99 -11.20 -10.39
N LEU A 461 -0.17 -12.25 -10.26
CA LEU A 461 -0.60 -13.62 -10.43
C LEU A 461 -1.42 -14.10 -9.22
N ILE A 462 -2.73 -14.33 -9.43
CA ILE A 462 -3.56 -15.18 -8.57
C ILE A 462 -3.90 -16.45 -9.35
N ASP A 463 -2.99 -17.42 -9.19
CA ASP A 463 -3.12 -18.86 -9.43
C ASP A 463 -3.76 -19.38 -10.75
N GLY A 464 -2.91 -20.02 -11.56
CA GLY A 464 -3.25 -21.38 -12.00
C GLY A 464 -4.26 -21.58 -13.12
N ASN A 465 -4.68 -20.55 -13.89
CA ASN A 465 -5.07 -20.71 -15.29
C ASN A 465 -5.28 -19.39 -16.03
N GLN A 466 -4.85 -19.33 -17.29
CA GLN A 466 -4.88 -18.15 -18.15
C GLN A 466 -6.29 -17.58 -18.37
N VAL A 467 -6.55 -16.35 -17.91
CA VAL A 467 -7.48 -15.40 -18.56
C VAL A 467 -6.95 -13.99 -18.31
N ASN A 468 -6.53 -13.29 -19.37
CA ASN A 468 -6.18 -11.86 -19.29
C ASN A 468 -7.41 -11.07 -18.80
N ARG A 469 -7.27 -10.31 -17.71
CA ARG A 469 -8.34 -9.45 -17.18
C ARG A 469 -7.77 -8.07 -16.83
N PRO A 470 -8.44 -6.96 -17.18
CA PRO A 470 -7.96 -5.63 -16.81
C PRO A 470 -7.95 -5.45 -15.28
N GLU A 471 -6.86 -4.89 -14.75
CA GLU A 471 -6.80 -4.48 -13.34
C GLU A 471 -7.76 -3.31 -13.06
N LEU A 472 -8.23 -3.20 -11.81
CA LEU A 472 -9.12 -2.11 -11.40
C LEU A 472 -8.30 -0.82 -11.14
N PRO A 473 -8.56 0.29 -11.85
CA PRO A 473 -7.84 1.55 -11.65
C PRO A 473 -7.96 2.13 -10.24
N ILE A 474 -6.85 2.69 -9.74
CA ILE A 474 -6.83 3.51 -8.51
C ILE A 474 -6.76 4.99 -8.89
N PHE A 475 -7.70 5.78 -8.41
CA PHE A 475 -7.77 7.22 -8.59
C PHE A 475 -7.26 7.96 -7.36
N ASN A 476 -6.57 9.08 -7.56
CA ASN A 476 -6.13 9.97 -6.48
C ASN A 476 -7.29 10.80 -5.93
N PHE A 477 -7.31 11.07 -4.61
CA PHE A 477 -8.36 11.92 -4.00
C PHE A 477 -8.47 13.28 -4.69
N SER A 478 -7.35 13.90 -5.06
CA SER A 478 -7.36 15.20 -5.76
C SER A 478 -8.06 15.15 -7.13
N THR A 479 -7.95 14.03 -7.85
CA THR A 479 -8.60 13.85 -9.15
C THR A 479 -10.11 13.65 -8.96
N VAL A 480 -10.50 12.84 -7.98
CA VAL A 480 -11.92 12.60 -7.65
C VAL A 480 -12.58 13.85 -7.05
N ALA A 481 -11.87 14.60 -6.21
CA ALA A 481 -12.31 15.88 -5.69
C ALA A 481 -12.49 16.89 -6.83
N ALA A 482 -11.51 17.05 -7.74
CA ALA A 482 -11.67 17.93 -8.90
C ALA A 482 -12.87 17.53 -9.77
N ALA A 483 -13.00 16.24 -10.09
CA ALA A 483 -14.11 15.70 -10.89
C ALA A 483 -15.50 15.95 -10.27
N THR A 484 -15.60 15.97 -8.94
CA THR A 484 -16.87 16.20 -8.20
C THR A 484 -17.07 17.66 -7.76
N ASN A 485 -16.23 18.59 -8.23
CA ASN A 485 -16.15 19.97 -7.75
C ASN A 485 -16.04 20.08 -6.21
N ASN A 486 -15.03 19.40 -5.67
CA ASN A 486 -14.76 19.22 -4.23
C ASN A 486 -15.93 18.64 -3.43
N PHE A 487 -16.66 17.68 -4.01
CA PHE A 487 -17.86 17.08 -3.41
C PHE A 487 -18.96 18.11 -3.10
N CYS A 488 -19.19 19.06 -4.03
CA CYS A 488 -20.25 20.05 -3.90
C CYS A 488 -21.62 19.38 -3.68
N GLU A 489 -22.45 19.91 -2.78
CA GLU A 489 -23.79 19.36 -2.51
C GLU A 489 -24.72 19.47 -3.73
N GLU A 490 -24.47 20.40 -4.66
CA GLU A 490 -25.17 20.47 -5.97
C GLU A 490 -24.95 19.21 -6.83
N ASN A 491 -23.77 18.58 -6.68
CA ASN A 491 -23.43 17.34 -7.38
C ASN A 491 -23.93 16.09 -6.64
N LYS A 492 -24.61 16.23 -5.49
CA LYS A 492 -25.01 15.09 -4.67
C LYS A 492 -26.21 14.36 -5.28
N LEU A 493 -25.99 13.10 -5.63
CA LEU A 493 -27.01 12.22 -6.20
C LEU A 493 -27.87 11.53 -5.13
N GLY A 494 -27.31 11.30 -3.95
CA GLY A 494 -28.02 10.71 -2.81
C GLY A 494 -27.12 10.47 -1.60
N GLN A 495 -27.71 10.07 -0.48
CA GLN A 495 -27.00 9.70 0.75
C GLN A 495 -27.78 8.62 1.50
N GLY A 496 -27.07 7.59 1.98
CA GLY A 496 -27.63 6.51 2.78
C GLY A 496 -26.69 6.08 3.90
N GLY A 497 -26.98 4.96 4.56
CA GLY A 497 -26.13 4.41 5.64
C GLY A 497 -24.70 4.09 5.19
N PHE A 498 -24.50 3.87 3.89
CA PHE A 498 -23.21 3.56 3.25
C PHE A 498 -22.47 4.80 2.72
N GLY A 499 -22.91 6.01 3.10
CA GLY A 499 -22.26 7.27 2.70
C GLY A 499 -23.02 8.05 1.62
N ALA A 500 -22.34 9.03 1.02
CA ALA A 500 -22.91 9.96 0.05
C ALA A 500 -22.40 9.66 -1.37
N VAL A 501 -23.26 9.80 -2.36
CA VAL A 501 -22.93 9.59 -3.78
C VAL A 501 -22.96 10.93 -4.50
N TYR A 502 -21.89 11.25 -5.23
CA TYR A 502 -21.74 12.49 -5.98
C TYR A 502 -21.59 12.21 -7.47
N LYS A 503 -22.18 13.05 -8.32
CA LYS A 503 -21.86 13.13 -9.75
C LYS A 503 -20.48 13.77 -9.91
N GLY A 504 -19.72 13.33 -10.90
CA GLY A 504 -18.52 14.02 -11.34
C GLY A 504 -18.20 13.76 -12.81
N GLU A 505 -17.17 14.43 -13.29
CA GLU A 505 -16.68 14.31 -14.67
C GLU A 505 -15.16 14.15 -14.65
N LEU A 506 -14.66 13.06 -15.24
CA LEU A 506 -13.22 12.80 -15.35
C LEU A 506 -12.60 13.63 -16.50
N PRO A 507 -11.29 13.92 -16.44
CA PRO A 507 -10.57 14.52 -17.57
C PRO A 507 -10.81 13.71 -18.86
N GLY A 508 -11.39 14.35 -19.88
CA GLY A 508 -11.86 13.68 -21.10
C GLY A 508 -13.38 13.56 -21.23
N GLY A 509 -14.18 14.11 -20.30
CA GLY A 509 -15.64 14.22 -20.43
C GLY A 509 -16.43 12.99 -19.98
N GLN A 510 -15.79 12.02 -19.32
CA GLN A 510 -16.49 10.83 -18.84
C GLN A 510 -17.25 11.12 -17.54
N GLU A 511 -18.57 11.08 -17.60
CA GLU A 511 -19.43 11.19 -16.41
C GLU A 511 -19.30 9.96 -15.49
N ILE A 512 -19.19 10.22 -14.19
CA ILE A 512 -19.01 9.22 -13.14
C ILE A 512 -19.93 9.46 -11.94
N ALA A 513 -20.21 8.39 -11.19
CA ALA A 513 -20.82 8.44 -9.87
C ALA A 513 -19.80 8.00 -8.81
N VAL A 514 -19.59 8.83 -7.80
CA VAL A 514 -18.58 8.64 -6.74
C VAL A 514 -19.28 8.35 -5.42
N LYS A 515 -19.30 7.08 -4.99
CA LYS A 515 -19.78 6.67 -3.66
C LYS A 515 -18.67 6.89 -2.65
N ARG A 516 -18.79 7.93 -1.81
CA ARG A 516 -17.85 8.28 -0.74
C ARG A 516 -18.37 7.74 0.59
N LEU A 517 -17.61 6.81 1.18
CA LEU A 517 -18.00 6.10 2.40
C LEU A 517 -17.96 7.00 3.63
N SER A 518 -18.83 6.70 4.60
CA SER A 518 -18.84 7.39 5.89
C SER A 518 -17.59 7.06 6.72
N ARG A 519 -17.03 8.07 7.40
CA ARG A 519 -15.84 7.92 8.26
C ARG A 519 -16.11 7.17 9.58
N GLN A 520 -17.38 6.92 9.93
CA GLN A 520 -17.80 6.57 11.29
C GLN A 520 -18.27 5.11 11.49
N SER A 521 -18.02 4.19 10.54
CA SER A 521 -18.39 2.77 10.73
C SER A 521 -17.30 1.80 10.28
N GLY A 522 -16.93 0.86 11.16
CA GLY A 522 -16.09 -0.29 10.78
C GLY A 522 -16.77 -1.22 9.76
N GLN A 523 -18.10 -1.17 9.69
CA GLN A 523 -18.91 -1.89 8.70
C GLN A 523 -18.65 -1.42 7.26
N GLY A 524 -18.55 -0.11 7.02
CA GLY A 524 -18.33 0.44 5.67
C GLY A 524 -17.00 0.02 5.04
N LEU A 525 -16.00 -0.39 5.83
CA LEU A 525 -14.74 -0.92 5.31
C LEU A 525 -14.89 -2.33 4.73
N GLU A 526 -15.63 -3.23 5.38
CA GLU A 526 -15.81 -4.59 4.86
C GLU A 526 -16.75 -4.59 3.64
N GLU A 527 -17.75 -3.71 3.62
CA GLU A 527 -18.62 -3.49 2.45
C GLU A 527 -17.84 -2.92 1.26
N PHE A 528 -16.94 -1.96 1.48
CA PHE A 528 -16.01 -1.46 0.46
C PHE A 528 -15.12 -2.55 -0.13
N LYS A 529 -14.56 -3.41 0.72
CA LYS A 529 -13.75 -4.56 0.29
C LYS A 529 -14.59 -5.52 -0.54
N ASN A 530 -15.82 -5.84 -0.11
CA ASN A 530 -16.74 -6.70 -0.86
C ASN A 530 -17.06 -6.11 -2.24
N GLU A 531 -17.43 -4.82 -2.32
CA GLU A 531 -17.71 -4.15 -3.60
C GLU A 531 -16.49 -4.23 -4.54
N ILE A 532 -15.27 -3.93 -4.07
CA ILE A 532 -14.05 -4.06 -4.89
C ILE A 532 -13.81 -5.51 -5.32
N ILE A 533 -13.81 -6.46 -4.38
CA ILE A 533 -13.48 -7.87 -4.64
C ILE A 533 -14.47 -8.53 -5.61
N LEU A 534 -15.75 -8.14 -5.54
CA LEU A 534 -16.81 -8.64 -6.40
C LEU A 534 -16.83 -7.92 -7.75
N LEU A 535 -16.92 -6.59 -7.77
CA LEU A 535 -17.15 -5.85 -9.01
C LEU A 535 -15.91 -5.75 -9.90
N ALA A 536 -14.70 -5.86 -9.36
CA ALA A 536 -13.50 -6.11 -10.18
C ALA A 536 -13.55 -7.47 -10.91
N LYS A 537 -14.42 -8.40 -10.47
CA LYS A 537 -14.57 -9.74 -11.06
C LYS A 537 -15.87 -9.94 -11.86
N LEU A 538 -16.78 -8.96 -11.86
CA LEU A 538 -18.09 -9.05 -12.51
C LEU A 538 -18.18 -8.06 -13.67
N GLN A 539 -18.53 -8.57 -14.86
CA GLN A 539 -18.74 -7.76 -16.05
C GLN A 539 -19.97 -8.31 -16.79
N HIS A 540 -21.07 -7.59 -16.72
CA HIS A 540 -22.32 -7.96 -17.36
C HIS A 540 -23.17 -6.71 -17.63
N ARG A 541 -23.93 -6.69 -18.73
CA ARG A 541 -24.69 -5.51 -19.19
C ARG A 541 -25.72 -4.98 -18.19
N ASN A 542 -26.27 -5.87 -17.35
CA ASN A 542 -27.26 -5.55 -16.31
C ASN A 542 -26.67 -5.43 -14.90
N LEU A 543 -25.36 -5.20 -14.78
CA LEU A 543 -24.69 -4.85 -13.52
C LEU A 543 -24.01 -3.49 -13.68
N VAL A 544 -24.00 -2.65 -12.64
CA VAL A 544 -23.30 -1.37 -12.68
C VAL A 544 -21.78 -1.61 -12.69
N ARG A 545 -21.10 -1.03 -13.68
CA ARG A 545 -19.65 -1.17 -13.85
C ARG A 545 -18.88 -0.29 -12.86
N LEU A 546 -18.08 -0.93 -12.01
CA LEU A 546 -17.05 -0.24 -11.24
C LEU A 546 -15.91 0.18 -12.20
N LEU A 547 -15.61 1.48 -12.24
CA LEU A 547 -14.56 2.08 -13.07
C LEU A 547 -13.22 2.18 -12.34
N GLY A 548 -13.26 2.22 -11.00
CA GLY A 548 -12.08 2.28 -10.15
C GLY A 548 -12.43 2.55 -8.70
N CYS A 549 -11.40 2.72 -7.87
CA CYS A 549 -11.54 3.14 -6.47
C CYS A 549 -10.54 4.25 -6.12
N CYS A 550 -10.83 5.03 -5.08
CA CYS A 550 -9.87 5.94 -4.46
C CYS A 550 -9.69 5.54 -3.00
N ILE A 551 -8.43 5.37 -2.59
CA ILE A 551 -8.04 4.91 -1.25
C ILE A 551 -6.92 5.82 -0.76
N GLN A 552 -7.22 6.74 0.16
CA GLN A 552 -6.23 7.69 0.67
C GLN A 552 -6.46 7.97 2.16
N GLY A 553 -5.78 7.18 3.01
CA GLY A 553 -5.96 7.20 4.47
C GLY A 553 -7.37 6.79 4.88
N GLU A 554 -8.10 7.69 5.53
CA GLU A 554 -9.51 7.45 5.89
C GLU A 554 -10.45 7.48 4.67
N GLU A 555 -10.13 8.29 3.64
CA GLU A 555 -10.99 8.50 2.48
C GLU A 555 -11.02 7.26 1.58
N LYS A 556 -12.21 6.66 1.45
CA LYS A 556 -12.47 5.45 0.66
C LYS A 556 -13.67 5.73 -0.25
N MET A 557 -13.47 5.58 -1.55
CA MET A 557 -14.46 5.91 -2.56
C MET A 557 -14.48 4.88 -3.68
N LEU A 558 -15.68 4.61 -4.20
CA LEU A 558 -15.90 3.78 -5.38
C LEU A 558 -16.35 4.67 -6.53
N ILE A 559 -15.70 4.54 -7.69
CA ILE A 559 -16.00 5.29 -8.90
C ILE A 559 -16.77 4.36 -9.83
N TYR A 560 -18.02 4.71 -10.11
CA TYR A 560 -18.96 3.99 -10.94
C TYR A 560 -19.24 4.75 -12.24
N GLU A 561 -19.70 4.03 -13.26
CA GLU A 561 -20.39 4.67 -14.39
C GLU A 561 -21.63 5.45 -13.89
N TYR A 562 -21.85 6.65 -14.44
CA TYR A 562 -23.02 7.46 -14.09
C TYR A 562 -24.31 6.89 -14.69
N MET A 563 -25.39 6.92 -13.92
CA MET A 563 -26.72 6.40 -14.30
C MET A 563 -27.72 7.56 -14.39
N PRO A 564 -27.99 8.11 -15.59
CA PRO A 564 -28.73 9.37 -15.74
C PRO A 564 -30.18 9.28 -15.30
N ASN A 565 -30.82 8.11 -15.46
CA ASN A 565 -32.21 7.89 -15.06
C ASN A 565 -32.36 7.43 -13.59
N LYS A 566 -31.28 7.47 -12.79
CA LYS A 566 -31.28 7.16 -11.35
C LYS A 566 -31.84 5.76 -11.04
N SER A 567 -32.42 5.57 -9.85
CA SER A 567 -32.95 4.29 -9.37
C SER A 567 -34.43 4.07 -9.73
N LEU A 568 -34.82 2.80 -9.89
CA LEU A 568 -36.16 2.36 -10.32
C LEU A 568 -37.27 2.74 -9.32
N ASP A 569 -36.94 2.84 -8.03
CA ASP A 569 -37.86 3.31 -6.98
C ASP A 569 -38.46 4.70 -7.26
N ASN A 570 -37.72 5.60 -7.94
CA ASN A 570 -38.23 6.91 -8.36
C ASN A 570 -39.41 6.79 -9.35
N PHE A 571 -39.44 5.76 -10.19
CA PHE A 571 -40.54 5.53 -11.15
C PHE A 571 -41.68 4.69 -10.56
N LEU A 572 -41.42 3.92 -9.50
CA LEU A 572 -42.42 3.09 -8.84
C LEU A 572 -43.16 3.84 -7.73
N PHE A 573 -42.49 4.73 -7.00
CA PHE A 573 -43.01 5.36 -5.79
C PHE A 573 -43.04 6.90 -5.83
N ALA A 574 -42.18 7.56 -6.61
CA ALA A 574 -42.35 9.00 -6.88
C ALA A 574 -43.25 9.22 -8.11
N LYS A 575 -43.95 10.37 -8.14
CA LYS A 575 -44.97 10.69 -9.16
C LYS A 575 -44.39 11.11 -10.52
N GLN A 576 -43.23 10.56 -10.91
CA GLN A 576 -42.50 10.97 -12.12
C GLN A 576 -42.50 9.85 -13.16
N ALA A 577 -43.19 10.11 -14.28
CA ALA A 577 -43.32 9.29 -15.48
C ALA A 577 -43.95 7.88 -15.29
N VAL A 578 -45.09 7.66 -15.94
CA VAL A 578 -45.67 6.31 -16.05
C VAL A 578 -44.84 5.50 -17.04
N LEU A 579 -44.06 4.53 -16.54
CA LEU A 579 -43.39 3.55 -17.40
C LEU A 579 -44.43 2.80 -18.24
N ASP A 580 -44.22 2.72 -19.55
CA ASP A 580 -45.05 1.92 -20.45
C ASP A 580 -44.78 0.41 -20.26
N TRP A 581 -45.67 -0.43 -20.78
CA TRP A 581 -45.58 -1.88 -20.59
C TRP A 581 -44.31 -2.51 -21.18
N ARG A 582 -43.82 -2.03 -22.33
CA ARG A 582 -42.63 -2.56 -22.99
C ARG A 582 -41.38 -2.27 -22.16
N THR A 583 -41.26 -1.05 -21.65
CA THR A 583 -40.17 -0.66 -20.75
C THR A 583 -40.19 -1.46 -19.45
N ARG A 584 -41.37 -1.69 -18.84
CA ARG A 584 -41.50 -2.54 -17.64
C ARG A 584 -41.01 -3.97 -17.88
N VAL A 585 -41.39 -4.59 -19.00
CA VAL A 585 -40.96 -5.95 -19.35
C VAL A 585 -39.44 -6.00 -19.58
N GLY A 586 -38.87 -5.01 -20.27
CA GLY A 586 -37.41 -4.90 -20.45
C GLY A 586 -36.64 -4.76 -19.13
N ILE A 587 -37.19 -3.99 -18.17
CA ILE A 587 -36.64 -3.86 -16.82
C ILE A 587 -36.70 -5.20 -16.05
N ILE A 588 -37.83 -5.90 -16.07
CA ILE A 588 -37.97 -7.21 -15.40
C ILE A 588 -36.98 -8.22 -15.99
N GLU A 589 -36.90 -8.30 -17.32
CA GLU A 589 -36.01 -9.23 -18.02
C GLU A 589 -34.53 -8.92 -17.75
N GLY A 590 -34.13 -7.65 -17.78
CA GLY A 590 -32.75 -7.24 -17.51
C GLY A 590 -32.32 -7.55 -16.07
N ILE A 591 -33.20 -7.34 -15.07
CA ILE A 591 -32.93 -7.73 -13.68
C ILE A 591 -32.77 -9.26 -13.59
N ALA A 592 -33.67 -10.03 -14.20
CA ALA A 592 -33.60 -11.49 -14.20
C ALA A 592 -32.31 -12.03 -14.84
N ARG A 593 -31.88 -11.45 -15.96
CA ARG A 593 -30.58 -11.75 -16.61
C ARG A 593 -29.39 -11.41 -15.70
N GLY A 594 -29.41 -10.26 -15.04
CA GLY A 594 -28.39 -9.87 -14.07
C GLY A 594 -28.26 -10.86 -12.90
N LEU A 595 -29.39 -11.31 -12.34
CA LEU A 595 -29.42 -12.31 -11.27
C LEU A 595 -28.98 -13.70 -11.74
N LEU A 596 -29.41 -14.14 -12.92
CA LEU A 596 -28.99 -15.41 -13.50
C LEU A 596 -27.46 -15.48 -13.65
N TYR A 597 -26.85 -14.40 -14.16
CA TYR A 597 -25.40 -14.27 -14.26
C TYR A 597 -24.70 -14.38 -12.89
N LEU A 598 -25.19 -13.67 -11.86
CA LEU A 598 -24.63 -13.77 -10.50
C LEU A 598 -24.79 -15.18 -9.90
N HIS A 599 -25.90 -15.85 -10.16
CA HIS A 599 -26.25 -17.12 -9.52
C HIS A 599 -25.68 -18.35 -10.24
N ARG A 600 -25.42 -18.28 -11.55
CA ARG A 600 -25.06 -19.45 -12.39
C ARG A 600 -23.96 -19.17 -13.41
N ASP A 601 -24.02 -18.09 -14.17
CA ASP A 601 -23.19 -17.94 -15.39
C ASP A 601 -21.83 -17.24 -15.14
N SER A 602 -21.64 -16.68 -13.94
CA SER A 602 -20.35 -16.15 -13.50
C SER A 602 -19.49 -17.23 -12.83
N ARG A 603 -18.15 -17.09 -12.89
CA ARG A 603 -17.17 -18.06 -12.35
C ARG A 603 -17.31 -18.34 -10.85
N LEU A 604 -18.05 -17.51 -10.11
CA LEU A 604 -18.28 -17.61 -8.68
C LEU A 604 -19.78 -17.43 -8.42
N ARG A 605 -20.41 -18.38 -7.73
CA ARG A 605 -21.82 -18.25 -7.33
C ARG A 605 -21.94 -17.12 -6.31
N ILE A 606 -22.62 -16.03 -6.68
CA ILE A 606 -22.72 -14.81 -5.87
C ILE A 606 -24.19 -14.53 -5.56
N ILE A 607 -24.52 -14.31 -4.30
CA ILE A 607 -25.88 -13.91 -3.86
C ILE A 607 -25.82 -12.44 -3.45
N HIS A 608 -26.67 -11.59 -4.04
CA HIS A 608 -26.65 -10.12 -3.83
C HIS A 608 -27.01 -9.70 -2.41
N ARG A 609 -28.01 -10.38 -1.82
CA ARG A 609 -28.55 -10.19 -0.46
C ARG A 609 -29.21 -8.84 -0.14
N ASP A 610 -28.96 -7.79 -0.91
CA ASP A 610 -29.66 -6.49 -0.81
C ASP A 610 -30.28 -6.09 -2.16
N LEU A 611 -31.20 -6.92 -2.68
CA LEU A 611 -31.87 -6.65 -3.96
C LEU A 611 -33.21 -5.94 -3.72
N LYS A 612 -33.31 -4.68 -4.14
CA LYS A 612 -34.49 -3.82 -3.97
C LYS A 612 -34.55 -2.75 -5.06
N ALA A 613 -35.70 -2.09 -5.22
CA ALA A 613 -35.92 -1.11 -6.29
C ALA A 613 -34.93 0.08 -6.27
N SER A 614 -34.47 0.51 -5.09
CA SER A 614 -33.45 1.58 -4.97
C SER A 614 -32.05 1.15 -5.43
N ASN A 615 -31.76 -0.16 -5.43
CA ASN A 615 -30.50 -0.75 -5.89
C ASN A 615 -30.56 -1.21 -7.37
N ILE A 616 -31.65 -0.92 -8.08
CA ILE A 616 -31.74 -1.07 -9.54
C ILE A 616 -31.60 0.32 -10.15
N LEU A 617 -30.46 0.60 -10.77
CA LEU A 617 -30.22 1.85 -11.51
C LEU A 617 -30.60 1.70 -12.98
N LEU A 618 -30.88 2.81 -13.64
CA LEU A 618 -31.31 2.88 -15.04
C LEU A 618 -30.33 3.73 -15.87
N ASP A 619 -29.86 3.16 -16.97
CA ASP A 619 -29.06 3.89 -17.97
C ASP A 619 -29.94 4.79 -18.87
N ALA A 620 -29.31 5.50 -19.82
CA ALA A 620 -29.99 6.48 -20.67
C ALA A 620 -31.15 5.87 -21.48
N GLU A 621 -31.01 4.61 -21.89
CA GLU A 621 -31.98 3.84 -22.67
C GLU A 621 -32.96 3.05 -21.78
N MET A 622 -33.02 3.33 -20.47
CA MET A 622 -33.89 2.68 -19.47
C MET A 622 -33.60 1.18 -19.24
N ASN A 623 -32.38 0.70 -19.54
CA ASN A 623 -32.00 -0.66 -19.16
C ASN A 623 -31.64 -0.72 -17.66
N PRO A 624 -32.02 -1.81 -16.97
CA PRO A 624 -31.72 -1.98 -15.55
C PRO A 624 -30.28 -2.45 -15.33
N LYS A 625 -29.63 -1.89 -14.33
CA LYS A 625 -28.34 -2.32 -13.80
C LYS A 625 -28.42 -2.51 -12.28
N ILE A 626 -28.12 -3.71 -11.81
CA ILE A 626 -28.06 -4.03 -10.38
C ILE A 626 -26.82 -3.36 -9.78
N SER A 627 -26.98 -2.73 -8.62
CA SER A 627 -25.95 -1.99 -7.89
C SER A 627 -25.93 -2.33 -6.39
N ASP A 628 -24.94 -1.77 -5.67
CA ASP A 628 -24.73 -1.91 -4.22
C ASP A 628 -24.40 -3.33 -3.71
N PHE A 629 -23.23 -3.82 -4.12
CA PHE A 629 -22.74 -5.16 -3.81
C PHE A 629 -22.10 -5.31 -2.41
N GLY A 630 -22.15 -4.30 -1.54
CA GLY A 630 -21.44 -4.33 -0.24
C GLY A 630 -21.86 -5.49 0.67
N MET A 631 -23.10 -5.95 0.52
CA MET A 631 -23.68 -7.05 1.30
C MET A 631 -23.61 -8.41 0.59
N ALA A 632 -23.17 -8.46 -0.67
CA ALA A 632 -23.18 -9.67 -1.47
C ALA A 632 -22.15 -10.70 -0.97
N ARG A 633 -22.40 -11.99 -1.23
CA ARG A 633 -21.57 -13.10 -0.76
C ARG A 633 -21.23 -14.09 -1.87
N ILE A 634 -19.98 -14.54 -1.88
CA ILE A 634 -19.49 -15.66 -2.69
C ILE A 634 -19.81 -16.97 -1.96
N PHE A 635 -20.38 -17.93 -2.68
CA PHE A 635 -20.60 -19.31 -2.23
C PHE A 635 -19.64 -20.25 -2.97
N GLY A 636 -19.07 -21.22 -2.27
CA GLY A 636 -18.32 -22.32 -2.90
C GLY A 636 -19.25 -23.20 -3.75
N GLY A 637 -18.70 -23.90 -4.76
CA GLY A 637 -19.49 -24.69 -5.72
C GLY A 637 -20.42 -25.73 -5.06
N ASN A 638 -20.00 -26.31 -3.93
CA ASN A 638 -20.77 -27.30 -3.18
C ASN A 638 -21.60 -26.69 -2.03
N GLN A 639 -21.55 -25.38 -1.81
CA GLN A 639 -22.34 -24.70 -0.78
C GLN A 639 -23.73 -24.33 -1.32
N ILE A 640 -24.73 -25.01 -0.78
CA ILE A 640 -26.16 -24.76 -1.05
C ILE A 640 -26.82 -23.90 0.04
N GLU A 641 -26.22 -23.80 1.23
CA GLU A 641 -26.74 -23.07 2.39
C GLU A 641 -25.58 -22.42 3.17
N ALA A 642 -25.85 -21.31 3.86
CA ALA A 642 -24.87 -20.65 4.74
C ALA A 642 -25.57 -19.85 5.84
N ASN A 643 -25.26 -20.17 7.11
CA ASN A 643 -25.79 -19.44 8.26
C ASN A 643 -25.13 -18.05 8.42
N THR A 644 -25.91 -17.05 8.82
CA THR A 644 -25.44 -15.69 9.11
C THR A 644 -25.79 -15.30 10.54
N VAL A 645 -24.78 -15.03 11.38
CA VAL A 645 -24.95 -14.58 12.79
C VAL A 645 -25.53 -13.16 12.89
N ARG A 646 -25.67 -12.46 11.75
CA ARG A 646 -26.18 -11.10 11.65
C ARG A 646 -27.40 -11.09 10.75
N VAL A 647 -28.46 -10.39 11.15
CA VAL A 647 -29.58 -10.01 10.27
C VAL A 647 -29.11 -8.82 9.44
N VAL A 648 -29.23 -8.90 8.12
CA VAL A 648 -28.60 -7.96 7.18
C VAL A 648 -29.33 -7.98 5.83
N GLY A 649 -29.97 -6.86 5.53
CA GLY A 649 -30.85 -6.56 4.40
C GLY A 649 -31.83 -5.44 4.84
N THR A 650 -32.65 -4.91 3.93
CA THR A 650 -33.81 -4.04 4.25
C THR A 650 -35.11 -4.77 4.04
#